data_AF-A0A0R2JQZ0-F1
#
_entry.id   AF-A0A0R2JQZ0-F1
#
_cell.length_a   1.000
_cell.length_b   1.000
_cell.length_c   1.000
_cell.angle_alpha   90.00
_cell.angle_beta   90.00
_cell.angle_gamma   90.00
#
_symmetry.space_group_name_H-M   'P 1'
#
loop_
_entity.id
_entity.type
_entity.pdbx_description
1 polymer ?
#
loop_
_entity_poly.entity_id
_entity_poly.type
_entity_poly.pdbx_seq_one_letter_code
_entity_poly.pdbx_strand_id
1 'polypeptide(L)'
;MTGAMQTGFQRIPEQAKTVYYDQQGKMSHGQRKINGAWYLFDQNTGAVKVGLQKIADQNKTVYYDKKTAQMLKGQQHVDNRWYLFDKVTGAMQTGLRAIPEQKKLVYYDPKNGQMQYGTILMDGQNGTKSIFYFDKTTGALTAIGDQTWYDEAQNDMPFSFDESSMNTVNGYLSWTGWYRPKGYHQNGQKWVQTGASDWRPYMLYIWPSNDIQAKYIQYFVGHGYTDQSLGLTAKNVNKLNGSTNSQLLNDYSRKLRDAIEKEIFENNYSTSKLASTMDGFVAFVPEFNGLSELPVEKQPGYKPDNSGTVDNDQLLFVNSGNGNQKQGNTTNADSQFRNLNHTIWNQYGTEKDGNKFGPELLVGNDIDNSNPVVQAENINWEYFLLKYGEIMGYGSDANFDGFRNDAADNIDADVLDQQAQLLNDMFDLKGSEANANGHLVYNEGYHSGAASMLGNKNNQQLYMDSQEFYTLLNTLGKANGKRNKLTDLITNSVVDRHNDNTDSSAQPNWSFVTNHDQRKNVINQIIIDSHPGVTDIMGDSYKAEYAVQAWEKYYNDELQTNKQYAIYNVLAQYAILLSNKDTVPQIYYGDMFDETKPYMESKSIYYDGIVAMLKARQKYVAGGQSYQSYGDDLIASVRYGKGNASAQAKGSDPLGRTTGMAVIVSNNPTMQQRTITVAMGKAHANQQYMNLINTTASSSNVGGVSYNSDSILTTDSDGNLVLTIKGYANPLVNGYLGVWVPVGAAEDQVATTADSTAKKSSGKIYESNAALDSHVIYEDFSLYQPEFADINKSAYVVLADHAQDFADMGVTDFWMAPPYTSFSMSRYNEGYSINDRYTLGTDEAPTKYGTGAQLADALKAIHAAGMKAQVDMVMNQMIGFPTQEAVTVSRTDNYGNTLSVDGKTFANEVYLAYTIGGGQGQSTYGGKFLDELKQKYPDLFTTKAGSTGVAPDSSTHITQWSAKYENGTSTQNIGIGRVMKEKDGSYDYVESGNNHLLHTQLPSEFTSEEKWLSNNSQSTGWIHVKGQTYYYDKGTVVLGEQKINGHWYMFDSQTGVMDTGFTNISKAKKTVYYDIDGKMLYGEQKINGHWYYFDQITGSRATGFKKLSGKTVYYNANGQMLYGRQVINGHVYNFDRVTGALK
;
A
#
# COMPACT_ATOMS: atom_id res chain seq x y z
N MET A 1 60.05 -47.16 -58.97
CA MET A 1 60.79 -46.06 -58.34
C MET A 1 61.33 -45.16 -59.43
N THR A 2 60.64 -44.07 -59.74
CA THR A 2 61.14 -43.01 -60.64
C THR A 2 61.93 -42.02 -59.78
N GLY A 3 63.21 -41.81 -60.09
CA GLY A 3 64.13 -40.94 -59.32
C GLY A 3 63.86 -39.44 -59.49
N ALA A 4 62.60 -39.01 -59.43
CA ALA A 4 62.24 -37.61 -59.55
C ALA A 4 62.60 -36.88 -58.24
N MET A 5 63.51 -35.91 -58.35
CA MET A 5 63.91 -35.02 -57.26
C MET A 5 62.67 -34.28 -56.73
N GLN A 6 62.31 -34.50 -55.47
CA GLN A 6 61.20 -33.80 -54.85
C GLN A 6 61.63 -32.41 -54.40
N THR A 7 60.85 -31.40 -54.77
CA THR A 7 61.02 -30.00 -54.34
C THR A 7 59.70 -29.49 -53.76
N GLY A 8 59.73 -28.42 -52.98
CA GLY A 8 58.56 -27.86 -52.31
C GLY A 8 58.12 -28.63 -51.06
N PHE A 9 56.89 -28.36 -50.60
CA PHE A 9 56.30 -29.05 -49.44
C PHE A 9 55.91 -30.48 -49.81
N GLN A 10 56.36 -31.44 -49.01
CA GLN A 10 56.09 -32.87 -49.20
C GLN A 10 55.57 -33.47 -47.91
N ARG A 11 54.47 -34.20 -47.99
CA ARG A 11 53.98 -35.03 -46.88
C ARG A 11 54.62 -36.40 -47.00
N ILE A 12 55.29 -36.87 -45.95
CA ILE A 12 55.87 -38.21 -45.84
C ILE A 12 54.88 -39.05 -45.02
N PRO A 13 54.03 -39.87 -45.66
CA PRO A 13 52.95 -40.55 -44.97
C PRO A 13 53.45 -41.55 -43.93
N GLU A 14 54.53 -42.28 -44.21
CA GLU A 14 55.04 -43.33 -43.29
C GLU A 14 55.57 -42.75 -41.97
N GLN A 15 55.96 -41.47 -41.95
CA GLN A 15 56.48 -40.77 -40.78
C GLN A 15 55.51 -39.73 -40.23
N ALA A 16 54.29 -39.65 -40.80
CA ALA A 16 53.25 -38.68 -40.45
C ALA A 16 53.75 -37.22 -40.35
N LYS A 17 54.72 -36.81 -41.18
CA LYS A 17 55.33 -35.47 -41.14
C LYS A 17 55.29 -34.78 -42.49
N THR A 18 55.21 -33.45 -42.47
CA THR A 18 55.38 -32.61 -43.65
C THR A 18 56.76 -31.95 -43.59
N VAL A 19 57.51 -31.98 -44.68
CA VAL A 19 58.84 -31.36 -44.82
C VAL A 19 58.87 -30.42 -46.01
N TYR A 20 59.90 -29.61 -46.16
CA TYR A 20 60.12 -28.80 -47.36
C TYR A 20 61.49 -29.09 -47.96
N TYR A 21 61.53 -29.40 -49.25
CA TYR A 21 62.77 -29.51 -50.02
C TYR A 21 62.98 -28.26 -50.86
N ASP A 22 64.18 -27.69 -50.85
CA ASP A 22 64.53 -26.55 -51.70
C ASP A 22 64.60 -26.93 -53.19
N GLN A 23 64.92 -25.97 -54.06
CA GLN A 23 64.98 -26.20 -55.51
C GLN A 23 66.08 -27.19 -55.92
N GLN A 24 67.01 -27.51 -55.01
CA GLN A 24 68.09 -28.48 -55.18
C GLN A 24 67.75 -29.83 -54.50
N GLY A 25 66.53 -30.00 -53.97
CA GLY A 25 66.07 -31.22 -53.32
C GLY A 25 66.59 -31.42 -51.89
N LYS A 26 67.13 -30.37 -51.23
CA LYS A 26 67.64 -30.47 -49.86
C LYS A 26 66.57 -30.11 -48.83
N MET A 27 66.45 -30.96 -47.79
CA MET A 27 65.47 -30.78 -46.71
C MET A 27 65.77 -29.53 -45.87
N SER A 28 64.74 -28.74 -45.60
CA SER A 28 64.83 -27.55 -44.76
C SER A 28 64.76 -27.88 -43.27
N HIS A 29 65.61 -27.20 -42.50
CA HIS A 29 65.69 -27.28 -41.03
C HIS A 29 65.70 -25.89 -40.42
N GLY A 30 65.14 -25.74 -39.22
CA GLY A 30 65.02 -24.46 -38.53
C GLY A 30 64.06 -23.49 -39.23
N GLN A 31 64.16 -22.21 -38.88
CA GLN A 31 63.28 -21.19 -39.45
C GLN A 31 63.69 -20.86 -40.89
N ARG A 32 62.75 -20.87 -41.84
CA ARG A 32 62.98 -20.59 -43.27
C ARG A 32 61.91 -19.70 -43.85
N LYS A 33 62.32 -18.74 -44.70
CA LYS A 33 61.41 -17.87 -45.44
C LYS A 33 61.20 -18.46 -46.84
N ILE A 34 59.99 -18.89 -47.13
CA ILE A 34 59.60 -19.54 -48.39
C ILE A 34 58.44 -18.75 -48.97
N ASN A 35 58.59 -18.26 -50.20
CA ASN A 35 57.58 -17.47 -50.91
C ASN A 35 56.98 -16.33 -50.07
N GLY A 36 57.83 -15.61 -49.34
CA GLY A 36 57.44 -14.48 -48.50
C GLY A 36 56.96 -14.82 -47.10
N ALA A 37 56.54 -16.07 -46.83
CA ALA A 37 56.08 -16.53 -45.52
C ALA A 37 57.20 -17.25 -44.75
N TRP A 38 57.16 -17.16 -43.42
CA TRP A 38 58.09 -17.87 -42.55
C TRP A 38 57.50 -19.20 -42.09
N TYR A 39 58.32 -20.24 -42.10
CA TYR A 39 58.00 -21.59 -41.62
C TYR A 39 59.07 -22.03 -40.61
N LEU A 40 58.74 -22.96 -39.73
CA LEU A 40 59.69 -23.59 -38.82
C LEU A 40 59.74 -25.08 -39.09
N PHE A 41 60.94 -25.61 -39.28
CA PHE A 41 61.20 -27.03 -39.43
C PHE A 41 62.04 -27.53 -38.27
N ASP A 42 61.76 -28.74 -37.81
CA ASP A 42 62.52 -29.39 -36.75
C ASP A 42 63.98 -29.58 -37.17
N GLN A 43 64.90 -29.26 -36.26
CA GLN A 43 66.34 -29.25 -36.55
C GLN A 43 66.88 -30.64 -36.88
N ASN A 44 66.26 -31.70 -36.35
CA ASN A 44 66.75 -33.06 -36.54
C ASN A 44 65.96 -33.80 -37.64
N THR A 45 64.64 -33.63 -37.63
CA THR A 45 63.74 -34.45 -38.47
C THR A 45 63.25 -33.74 -39.72
N GLY A 46 63.43 -32.41 -39.82
CA GLY A 46 62.91 -31.56 -40.89
C GLY A 46 61.39 -31.42 -40.91
N ALA A 47 60.68 -31.97 -39.91
CA ALA A 47 59.24 -31.88 -39.80
C ALA A 47 58.80 -30.43 -39.57
N VAL A 48 57.78 -29.96 -40.29
CA VAL A 48 57.20 -28.64 -40.08
C VAL A 48 56.57 -28.55 -38.69
N LYS A 49 56.85 -27.47 -37.96
CA LYS A 49 56.29 -27.17 -36.65
C LYS A 49 55.18 -26.14 -36.78
N VAL A 50 54.09 -26.37 -36.05
CA VAL A 50 52.91 -25.50 -35.98
C VAL A 50 52.58 -25.18 -34.51
N GLY A 51 51.66 -24.26 -34.26
CA GLY A 51 51.29 -23.78 -32.93
C GLY A 51 52.27 -22.74 -32.35
N LEU A 52 52.18 -22.50 -31.03
CA LEU A 52 53.13 -21.65 -30.30
C LEU A 52 54.50 -22.34 -30.24
N GLN A 53 55.53 -21.67 -30.72
CA GLN A 53 56.90 -22.19 -30.76
C GLN A 53 57.85 -21.16 -30.15
N LYS A 54 58.64 -21.59 -29.17
CA LYS A 54 59.73 -20.80 -28.60
C LYS A 54 60.99 -21.01 -29.43
N ILE A 55 61.49 -19.94 -30.03
CA ILE A 55 62.73 -19.90 -30.81
C ILE A 55 63.82 -19.37 -29.89
N ALA A 56 64.55 -20.29 -29.26
CA ALA A 56 65.46 -19.99 -28.15
C ALA A 56 66.63 -19.08 -28.56
N ASP A 57 67.22 -19.31 -29.74
CA ASP A 57 68.32 -18.54 -30.30
C ASP A 57 67.94 -17.08 -30.62
N GLN A 58 66.65 -16.83 -30.87
CA GLN A 58 66.12 -15.48 -31.13
C GLN A 58 65.36 -14.90 -29.93
N ASN A 59 65.34 -15.62 -28.81
CA ASN A 59 64.61 -15.29 -27.58
C ASN A 59 63.17 -14.80 -27.85
N LYS A 60 62.43 -15.47 -28.74
CA LYS A 60 61.05 -15.09 -29.08
C LYS A 60 60.12 -16.29 -29.13
N THR A 61 58.88 -16.07 -28.74
CA THR A 61 57.78 -17.01 -29.01
C THR A 61 57.05 -16.52 -30.24
N VAL A 62 56.75 -17.40 -31.19
CA VAL A 62 55.96 -17.08 -32.39
C VAL A 62 54.85 -18.11 -32.56
N TYR A 63 53.82 -17.82 -33.35
CA TYR A 63 52.80 -18.81 -33.69
C TYR A 63 52.88 -19.18 -35.17
N TYR A 64 52.90 -20.48 -35.46
CA TYR A 64 52.80 -21.02 -36.81
C TYR A 64 51.41 -21.62 -37.01
N ASP A 65 50.68 -21.18 -38.02
CA ASP A 65 49.30 -21.59 -38.27
C ASP A 65 49.17 -23.11 -38.45
N LYS A 66 48.19 -23.74 -37.79
CA LYS A 66 48.03 -25.20 -37.81
C LYS A 66 47.64 -25.74 -39.19
N LYS A 67 47.05 -24.91 -40.06
CA LYS A 67 46.57 -25.32 -41.40
C LYS A 67 47.62 -25.05 -42.47
N THR A 68 48.22 -23.86 -42.44
CA THR A 68 49.13 -23.37 -43.48
C THR A 68 50.60 -23.48 -43.10
N ALA A 69 50.90 -23.72 -41.82
CA ALA A 69 52.25 -23.71 -41.22
C ALA A 69 53.00 -22.37 -41.32
N GLN A 70 52.32 -21.29 -41.70
CA GLN A 70 52.92 -19.97 -41.83
C GLN A 70 52.97 -19.25 -40.48
N MET A 71 54.06 -18.52 -40.23
CA MET A 71 54.19 -17.69 -39.04
C MET A 71 53.16 -16.55 -39.09
N LEU A 72 52.32 -16.49 -38.07
CA LEU A 72 51.34 -15.42 -37.91
C LEU A 72 51.99 -14.14 -37.37
N LYS A 73 51.37 -13.00 -37.72
CA LYS A 73 51.84 -11.65 -37.43
C LYS A 73 50.64 -10.75 -37.13
N GLY A 74 50.84 -9.69 -36.36
CA GLY A 74 49.76 -8.81 -35.92
C GLY A 74 48.85 -9.47 -34.89
N GLN A 75 47.67 -8.89 -34.69
CA GLN A 75 46.67 -9.43 -33.77
C GLN A 75 45.96 -10.64 -34.41
N GLN A 76 45.85 -11.75 -33.68
CA GLN A 76 45.35 -13.01 -34.19
C GLN A 76 44.41 -13.69 -33.18
N HIS A 77 43.31 -14.25 -33.68
CA HIS A 77 42.37 -15.03 -32.87
C HIS A 77 42.61 -16.52 -33.11
N VAL A 78 43.14 -17.21 -32.11
CA VAL A 78 43.61 -18.60 -32.20
C VAL A 78 43.04 -19.40 -31.03
N ASP A 79 42.44 -20.56 -31.30
CA ASP A 79 41.86 -21.46 -30.30
C ASP A 79 40.96 -20.71 -29.28
N ASN A 80 40.10 -19.82 -29.79
CA ASN A 80 39.18 -18.95 -29.03
C ASN A 80 39.84 -17.93 -28.10
N ARG A 81 41.08 -17.52 -28.38
CA ARG A 81 41.83 -16.52 -27.61
C ARG A 81 42.57 -15.55 -28.51
N TRP A 82 42.70 -14.31 -28.08
CA TRP A 82 43.43 -13.28 -28.80
C TRP A 82 44.91 -13.24 -28.38
N TYR A 83 45.80 -13.17 -29.37
CA TYR A 83 47.24 -12.97 -29.21
C TYR A 83 47.70 -11.80 -30.07
N LEU A 84 48.78 -11.13 -29.67
CA LEU A 84 49.45 -10.12 -30.49
C LEU A 84 50.84 -10.59 -30.85
N PHE A 85 51.16 -10.59 -32.14
CA PHE A 85 52.50 -10.88 -32.66
C PHE A 85 53.06 -9.65 -33.37
N ASP A 86 54.36 -9.39 -33.18
CA ASP A 86 55.05 -8.30 -33.85
C ASP A 86 54.95 -8.43 -35.38
N LYS A 87 54.58 -7.34 -36.06
CA LYS A 87 54.28 -7.35 -37.49
C LYS A 87 55.52 -7.67 -38.35
N VAL A 88 56.72 -7.43 -37.83
CA VAL A 88 57.97 -7.63 -38.56
C VAL A 88 58.56 -9.01 -38.26
N THR A 89 58.75 -9.32 -36.98
CA THR A 89 59.51 -10.47 -36.46
C THR A 89 58.65 -11.69 -36.11
N GLY A 90 57.33 -11.50 -35.96
CA GLY A 90 56.39 -12.52 -35.49
C GLY A 90 56.46 -12.79 -33.98
N ALA A 91 57.30 -12.06 -33.23
CA ALA A 91 57.46 -12.27 -31.79
C ALA A 91 56.18 -11.92 -31.02
N MET A 92 55.73 -12.82 -30.15
CA MET A 92 54.58 -12.65 -29.27
C MET A 92 54.80 -11.46 -28.35
N GLN A 93 53.81 -10.57 -28.31
CA GLN A 93 53.78 -9.37 -27.50
C GLN A 93 52.93 -9.61 -26.27
N THR A 94 53.38 -9.12 -25.12
CA THR A 94 52.72 -9.28 -23.83
C THR A 94 52.70 -7.96 -23.05
N GLY A 95 51.88 -7.87 -22.01
CA GLY A 95 51.63 -6.66 -21.22
C GLY A 95 50.65 -5.71 -21.90
N LEU A 96 50.64 -4.46 -21.42
CA LEU A 96 49.79 -3.39 -21.95
C LEU A 96 50.27 -2.99 -23.35
N ARG A 97 49.36 -2.96 -24.32
CA ARG A 97 49.68 -2.73 -25.74
C ARG A 97 48.61 -1.89 -26.42
N ALA A 98 49.04 -0.87 -27.15
CA ALA A 98 48.15 -0.16 -28.06
C ALA A 98 47.89 -1.04 -29.28
N ILE A 99 46.64 -1.02 -29.76
CA ILE A 99 46.25 -1.55 -31.07
C ILE A 99 45.84 -0.34 -31.92
N PRO A 100 46.80 0.28 -32.64
CA PRO A 100 46.58 1.56 -33.31
C PRO A 100 45.40 1.56 -34.27
N GLU A 101 45.18 0.47 -35.01
CA GLU A 101 44.08 0.35 -35.97
C GLU A 101 42.71 0.37 -35.29
N GLN A 102 42.66 -0.03 -34.02
CA GLN A 102 41.44 -0.09 -33.21
C GLN A 102 41.38 1.04 -32.17
N LYS A 103 42.40 1.92 -32.14
CA LYS A 103 42.53 3.05 -31.20
C LYS A 103 42.31 2.69 -29.72
N LYS A 104 42.65 1.46 -29.34
CA LYS A 104 42.44 0.96 -27.97
C LYS A 104 43.74 0.48 -27.35
N LEU A 105 43.78 0.48 -26.02
CA LEU A 105 44.81 -0.17 -25.22
C LEU A 105 44.26 -1.50 -24.70
N VAL A 106 45.02 -2.59 -24.79
CA VAL A 106 44.62 -3.92 -24.31
C VAL A 106 45.74 -4.53 -23.48
N TYR A 107 45.43 -5.52 -22.66
CA TYR A 107 46.43 -6.23 -21.88
C TYR A 107 46.57 -7.69 -22.31
N TYR A 108 47.78 -8.11 -22.65
CA TYR A 108 48.11 -9.51 -22.92
C TYR A 108 48.88 -10.10 -21.73
N ASP A 109 48.49 -11.27 -21.24
CA ASP A 109 49.11 -11.88 -20.06
C ASP A 109 50.61 -12.13 -20.28
N PRO A 110 51.50 -11.72 -19.36
CA PRO A 110 52.95 -11.91 -19.47
C PRO A 110 53.43 -13.36 -19.52
N LYS A 111 52.65 -14.32 -18.99
CA LYS A 111 53.03 -15.74 -18.92
C LYS A 111 52.62 -16.49 -20.18
N ASN A 112 51.41 -16.26 -20.68
CA ASN A 112 50.82 -17.05 -21.76
C ASN A 112 50.49 -16.24 -23.03
N GLY A 113 50.56 -14.91 -23.00
CA GLY A 113 50.35 -14.02 -24.15
C GLY A 113 48.89 -13.84 -24.59
N GLN A 114 47.93 -14.27 -23.79
CA GLN A 114 46.50 -14.16 -24.10
C GLN A 114 45.95 -12.80 -23.68
N MET A 115 45.12 -12.20 -24.53
CA MET A 115 44.40 -10.97 -24.17
C MET A 115 43.51 -11.23 -22.96
N GLN A 116 43.58 -10.32 -22.00
CA GLN A 116 42.81 -10.38 -20.76
C GLN A 116 41.62 -9.43 -20.84
N TYR A 117 40.62 -9.72 -20.00
CA TYR A 117 39.33 -9.05 -19.95
C TYR A 117 38.94 -8.86 -18.49
N GLY A 118 38.06 -7.89 -18.21
CA GLY A 118 37.62 -7.55 -16.86
C GLY A 118 38.71 -6.86 -16.04
N THR A 119 38.63 -7.03 -14.73
CA THR A 119 39.46 -6.34 -13.74
C THR A 119 40.83 -7.00 -13.61
N ILE A 120 41.90 -6.22 -13.80
CA ILE A 120 43.29 -6.69 -13.67
C ILE A 120 44.06 -5.79 -12.73
N LEU A 121 44.69 -6.39 -11.73
CA LEU A 121 45.64 -5.70 -10.86
C LEU A 121 47.02 -5.64 -11.52
N MET A 122 47.59 -4.44 -11.65
CA MET A 122 48.93 -4.23 -12.19
C MET A 122 49.73 -3.23 -11.35
N ASP A 123 51.05 -3.34 -11.38
CA ASP A 123 51.92 -2.34 -10.76
C ASP A 123 51.84 -1.01 -11.52
N GLY A 124 51.40 0.05 -10.84
CA GLY A 124 51.37 1.43 -11.30
C GLY A 124 52.71 2.17 -11.11
N GLN A 125 52.69 3.51 -11.05
CA GLN A 125 53.91 4.27 -10.72
C GLN A 125 54.34 4.02 -9.26
N ASN A 126 55.65 4.02 -9.01
CA ASN A 126 56.25 3.94 -7.66
C ASN A 126 55.89 2.69 -6.83
N GLY A 127 55.44 1.61 -7.47
CA GLY A 127 55.16 0.33 -6.79
C GLY A 127 53.80 0.24 -6.09
N THR A 128 52.90 1.21 -6.31
CA THR A 128 51.49 1.07 -5.92
C THR A 128 50.77 0.15 -6.89
N LYS A 129 49.84 -0.66 -6.39
CA LYS A 129 48.97 -1.50 -7.23
C LYS A 129 47.81 -0.64 -7.75
N SER A 130 47.66 -0.57 -9.06
CA SER A 130 46.53 0.09 -9.72
C SER A 130 45.66 -0.95 -10.42
N ILE A 131 44.38 -0.67 -10.47
CA ILE A 131 43.40 -1.56 -11.09
C ILE A 131 43.08 -1.03 -12.47
N PHE A 132 43.10 -1.92 -13.46
CA PHE A 132 42.77 -1.62 -14.84
C PHE A 132 41.58 -2.47 -15.24
N TYR A 133 40.51 -1.84 -15.72
CA TYR A 133 39.32 -2.52 -16.20
C TYR A 133 39.32 -2.59 -17.73
N PHE A 134 39.32 -3.81 -18.26
CA PHE A 134 39.24 -4.08 -19.69
C PHE A 134 37.84 -4.57 -20.05
N ASP A 135 37.20 -3.91 -21.01
CA ASP A 135 35.88 -4.27 -21.52
C ASP A 135 35.80 -5.76 -21.86
N LYS A 136 34.77 -6.45 -21.34
CA LYS A 136 34.66 -7.91 -21.42
C LYS A 136 34.45 -8.45 -22.84
N THR A 137 34.06 -7.59 -23.77
CA THR A 137 33.80 -7.97 -25.17
C THR A 137 35.00 -7.67 -26.07
N THR A 138 35.55 -6.47 -25.93
CA THR A 138 36.55 -5.90 -26.83
C THR A 138 37.97 -5.98 -26.27
N GLY A 139 38.13 -6.20 -24.96
CA GLY A 139 39.40 -6.16 -24.25
C GLY A 139 40.03 -4.77 -24.17
N ALA A 140 39.30 -3.71 -24.54
CA ALA A 140 39.76 -2.33 -24.48
C ALA A 140 39.83 -1.84 -23.03
N LEU A 141 40.89 -1.13 -22.67
CA LEU A 141 40.96 -0.42 -21.39
C LEU A 141 39.89 0.68 -21.35
N THR A 142 39.03 0.63 -20.33
CA THR A 142 37.91 1.57 -20.15
C THR A 142 37.96 2.33 -18.83
N ALA A 143 38.63 1.81 -17.79
CA ALA A 143 38.84 2.53 -16.53
C ALA A 143 40.16 2.16 -15.83
N ILE A 144 40.68 3.09 -15.02
CA ILE A 144 41.83 2.89 -14.12
C ILE A 144 41.43 3.42 -12.73
N GLY A 145 41.68 2.64 -11.68
CA GLY A 145 41.36 3.00 -10.29
C GLY A 145 42.45 2.63 -9.28
N ASP A 146 42.27 3.09 -8.04
CA ASP A 146 43.09 2.71 -6.87
C ASP A 146 42.54 1.46 -6.18
N GLN A 147 43.40 0.70 -5.50
CA GLN A 147 43.07 -0.55 -4.82
C GLN A 147 42.03 -0.36 -3.70
N THR A 148 42.09 0.77 -3.00
CA THR A 148 41.15 1.13 -1.93
C THR A 148 39.69 1.03 -2.39
N TRP A 149 39.38 1.48 -3.61
CA TRP A 149 38.01 1.56 -4.14
C TRP A 149 37.44 0.20 -4.51
N TYR A 150 38.29 -0.71 -4.96
CA TYR A 150 37.90 -2.08 -5.25
C TYR A 150 37.59 -2.83 -3.96
N ASP A 151 38.41 -2.63 -2.92
CA ASP A 151 38.14 -3.21 -1.61
C ASP A 151 36.79 -2.69 -1.08
N GLU A 152 36.47 -1.40 -1.20
CA GLU A 152 35.14 -0.87 -0.84
C GLU A 152 34.01 -1.54 -1.64
N ALA A 153 34.09 -1.57 -2.97
CA ALA A 153 33.04 -2.15 -3.82
C ALA A 153 32.80 -3.64 -3.53
N GLN A 154 33.86 -4.40 -3.18
CA GLN A 154 33.72 -5.79 -2.76
C GLN A 154 33.06 -5.92 -1.40
N ASN A 155 33.35 -5.02 -0.45
CA ASN A 155 32.77 -5.09 0.89
C ASN A 155 31.29 -4.63 0.90
N ASP A 156 30.93 -3.69 0.05
CA ASP A 156 29.58 -3.13 -0.05
C ASP A 156 28.56 -4.12 -0.65
N MET A 157 29.00 -5.13 -1.42
CA MET A 157 28.11 -6.15 -1.97
C MET A 157 27.38 -6.93 -0.87
N PRO A 158 26.15 -7.41 -1.11
CA PRO A 158 25.50 -8.35 -0.22
C PRO A 158 26.37 -9.58 0.06
N PHE A 159 26.33 -10.07 1.30
CA PHE A 159 27.07 -11.25 1.73
C PHE A 159 26.64 -12.50 0.95
N SER A 160 25.34 -12.61 0.67
CA SER A 160 24.73 -13.57 -0.25
C SER A 160 23.53 -12.92 -0.95
N PHE A 161 23.06 -13.54 -2.04
CA PHE A 161 21.98 -13.01 -2.88
C PHE A 161 20.68 -13.78 -2.61
N ASP A 162 20.33 -13.88 -1.32
CA ASP A 162 19.16 -14.57 -0.78
C ASP A 162 18.71 -13.88 0.53
N GLU A 163 17.58 -14.33 1.07
CA GLU A 163 16.96 -13.77 2.27
C GLU A 163 17.81 -13.88 3.54
N SER A 164 18.85 -14.71 3.57
CA SER A 164 19.78 -14.77 4.71
C SER A 164 20.61 -13.49 4.87
N SER A 165 20.69 -12.67 3.83
CA SER A 165 21.49 -11.45 3.79
C SER A 165 20.74 -10.25 3.22
N MET A 166 19.47 -10.36 2.86
CA MET A 166 18.70 -9.32 2.19
C MET A 166 17.24 -9.35 2.67
N ASN A 167 16.74 -8.25 3.25
CA ASN A 167 15.33 -8.18 3.64
C ASN A 167 14.46 -8.01 2.39
N THR A 168 13.41 -8.83 2.29
CA THR A 168 12.47 -8.81 1.18
C THR A 168 11.03 -8.99 1.66
N VAL A 169 10.08 -8.62 0.81
CA VAL A 169 8.67 -9.02 0.92
C VAL A 169 8.31 -9.80 -0.34
N ASN A 170 8.00 -11.09 -0.20
CA ASN A 170 7.84 -12.05 -1.31
C ASN A 170 9.00 -12.05 -2.33
N GLY A 171 10.21 -11.69 -1.92
CA GLY A 171 11.39 -11.55 -2.76
C GLY A 171 11.63 -10.13 -3.30
N TYR A 172 10.66 -9.21 -3.24
CA TYR A 172 10.87 -7.82 -3.67
C TYR A 172 11.73 -7.04 -2.69
N LEU A 173 12.68 -6.27 -3.22
CA LEU A 173 13.50 -5.36 -2.42
C LEU A 173 12.80 -4.02 -2.20
N SER A 174 13.05 -3.44 -1.03
CA SER A 174 12.57 -2.10 -0.69
C SER A 174 13.72 -1.16 -0.39
N TRP A 175 13.63 0.09 -0.87
CA TRP A 175 14.59 1.16 -0.53
C TRP A 175 14.72 1.37 0.98
N THR A 176 13.68 1.10 1.76
CA THR A 176 13.69 1.22 3.22
C THR A 176 14.18 -0.06 3.91
N GLY A 177 14.50 -1.09 3.14
CA GLY A 177 15.00 -2.37 3.61
C GLY A 177 16.47 -2.35 4.04
N TRP A 178 16.89 -3.45 4.63
CA TRP A 178 18.24 -3.67 5.14
C TRP A 178 18.84 -4.92 4.49
N TYR A 179 20.16 -4.97 4.43
CA TYR A 179 20.92 -6.12 3.97
C TYR A 179 22.21 -6.28 4.76
N ARG A 180 22.82 -7.45 4.67
CA ARG A 180 24.12 -7.74 5.24
C ARG A 180 25.18 -7.55 4.15
N PRO A 181 26.04 -6.51 4.22
CA PRO A 181 27.15 -6.36 3.30
C PRO A 181 28.23 -7.43 3.55
N LYS A 182 29.17 -7.66 2.64
CA LYS A 182 30.32 -8.57 2.84
C LYS A 182 31.27 -8.04 3.92
N GLY A 183 31.39 -6.72 4.04
CA GLY A 183 32.13 -6.07 5.10
C GLY A 183 31.59 -4.68 5.42
N TYR A 184 32.02 -4.13 6.56
CA TYR A 184 31.71 -2.76 6.97
C TYR A 184 32.96 -2.04 7.45
N HIS A 185 32.94 -0.70 7.39
CA HIS A 185 34.10 0.13 7.71
C HIS A 185 34.10 0.48 9.22
N GLN A 186 34.47 -0.48 10.07
CA GLN A 186 34.46 -0.35 11.53
C GLN A 186 35.17 0.94 11.98
N ASN A 187 34.45 1.76 12.76
CA ASN A 187 34.91 3.06 13.26
C ASN A 187 35.35 4.04 12.15
N GLY A 188 34.89 3.84 10.91
CA GLY A 188 35.29 4.65 9.75
C GLY A 188 36.78 4.52 9.39
N GLN A 189 37.46 3.43 9.80
CA GLN A 189 38.92 3.31 9.66
C GLN A 189 39.42 2.01 9.04
N LYS A 190 38.72 0.89 9.25
CA LYS A 190 39.16 -0.41 8.76
C LYS A 190 37.99 -1.27 8.31
N TRP A 191 38.17 -1.95 7.19
CA TRP A 191 37.20 -2.94 6.72
C TRP A 191 37.28 -4.20 7.58
N VAL A 192 36.13 -4.66 8.05
CA VAL A 192 35.97 -5.93 8.75
C VAL A 192 34.85 -6.72 8.09
N GLN A 193 35.00 -8.04 8.07
CA GLN A 193 33.97 -8.94 7.53
C GLN A 193 32.75 -8.94 8.45
N THR A 194 31.54 -8.96 7.86
CA THR A 194 30.29 -9.01 8.64
C THR A 194 30.04 -10.38 9.28
N GLY A 195 29.49 -10.37 10.49
CA GLY A 195 28.74 -11.48 11.09
C GLY A 195 27.27 -11.47 10.68
N ALA A 196 26.50 -12.48 11.10
CA ALA A 196 25.09 -12.65 10.70
C ALA A 196 24.14 -11.54 11.20
N SER A 197 24.54 -10.79 12.23
CA SER A 197 23.78 -9.67 12.82
C SER A 197 24.17 -8.29 12.27
N ASP A 198 25.19 -8.20 11.42
CA ASP A 198 25.74 -6.91 10.95
C ASP A 198 24.97 -6.37 9.74
N TRP A 199 23.69 -6.06 9.94
CA TRP A 199 22.81 -5.50 8.91
C TRP A 199 23.03 -3.99 8.75
N ARG A 200 22.87 -3.49 7.52
CA ARG A 200 22.91 -2.08 7.15
C ARG A 200 21.77 -1.73 6.19
N PRO A 201 21.26 -0.49 6.20
CA PRO A 201 20.26 -0.06 5.23
C PRO A 201 20.82 -0.07 3.80
N TYR A 202 19.98 -0.38 2.81
CA TYR A 202 20.37 -0.24 1.40
C TYR A 202 20.83 1.18 1.06
N MET A 203 20.15 2.18 1.61
CA MET A 203 20.43 3.61 1.38
C MET A 203 21.74 4.12 1.99
N LEU A 204 22.50 3.26 2.65
CA LEU A 204 23.89 3.57 3.01
C LEU A 204 24.83 3.47 1.80
N TYR A 205 24.46 2.69 0.78
CA TYR A 205 25.32 2.33 -0.34
C TYR A 205 24.72 2.64 -1.71
N ILE A 206 23.40 2.63 -1.84
CA ILE A 206 22.68 2.82 -3.11
C ILE A 206 21.45 3.72 -2.94
N TRP A 207 21.09 4.48 -3.98
CA TRP A 207 19.97 5.43 -3.92
C TRP A 207 19.18 5.43 -5.24
N PRO A 208 17.86 5.69 -5.22
CA PRO A 208 17.05 5.71 -6.44
C PRO A 208 17.37 6.89 -7.37
N SER A 209 17.90 7.99 -6.81
CA SER A 209 18.27 9.18 -7.58
C SER A 209 19.30 10.04 -6.83
N ASN A 210 20.00 10.90 -7.57
CA ASN A 210 20.89 11.90 -6.99
C ASN A 210 20.18 12.85 -6.01
N ASP A 211 18.89 13.10 -6.23
CA ASP A 211 18.11 13.99 -5.36
C ASP A 211 17.87 13.35 -3.99
N ILE A 212 17.45 12.09 -3.98
CA ILE A 212 17.28 11.32 -2.75
C ILE A 212 18.63 11.09 -2.05
N GLN A 213 19.71 10.84 -2.79
CA GLN A 213 21.06 10.76 -2.22
C GLN A 213 21.48 12.06 -1.53
N ALA A 214 21.24 13.21 -2.17
CA ALA A 214 21.54 14.51 -1.57
C ALA A 214 20.72 14.77 -0.30
N LYS A 215 19.41 14.49 -0.35
CA LYS A 215 18.50 14.58 0.81
C LYS A 215 18.94 13.65 1.95
N TYR A 216 19.32 12.42 1.63
CA TYR A 216 19.83 11.44 2.61
C TYR A 216 21.04 11.99 3.35
N ILE A 217 22.03 12.51 2.61
CA ILE A 217 23.24 13.10 3.20
C ILE A 217 22.88 14.28 4.12
N GLN A 218 22.03 15.20 3.64
CA GLN A 218 21.63 16.37 4.40
C GLN A 218 20.86 16.01 5.67
N TYR A 219 19.91 15.07 5.56
CA TYR A 219 19.08 14.63 6.67
C TYR A 219 19.93 14.02 7.78
N PHE A 220 20.80 13.06 7.45
CA PHE A 220 21.64 12.39 8.44
C PHE A 220 22.63 13.35 9.11
N VAL A 221 23.26 14.25 8.35
CA VAL A 221 24.12 15.29 8.92
C VAL A 221 23.34 16.22 9.86
N GLY A 222 22.08 16.54 9.52
CA GLY A 222 21.17 17.29 10.40
C GLY A 222 20.79 16.56 11.69
N HIS A 223 20.87 15.23 11.70
CA HIS A 223 20.57 14.35 12.86
C HIS A 223 21.85 13.91 13.61
N GLY A 224 22.94 14.64 13.44
CA GLY A 224 24.14 14.51 14.26
C GLY A 224 25.22 13.57 13.71
N TYR A 225 25.01 12.93 12.55
CA TYR A 225 26.06 12.16 11.86
C TYR A 225 27.05 13.12 11.17
N THR A 226 27.91 13.74 11.97
CA THR A 226 28.86 14.77 11.55
C THR A 226 30.29 14.34 11.84
N ASP A 227 31.21 14.75 10.97
CA ASP A 227 32.64 14.64 11.25
C ASP A 227 33.39 15.80 10.58
N GLN A 228 33.89 16.71 11.42
CA GLN A 228 34.59 17.90 10.97
C GLN A 228 35.90 17.56 10.24
N SER A 229 36.58 16.48 10.62
CA SER A 229 37.82 16.04 9.99
C SER A 229 37.60 15.52 8.57
N LEU A 230 36.43 14.93 8.31
CA LEU A 230 36.01 14.50 6.97
C LEU A 230 35.40 15.65 6.14
N GLY A 231 35.17 16.82 6.76
CA GLY A 231 34.44 17.93 6.16
C GLY A 231 32.94 17.68 6.06
N LEU A 232 32.41 16.72 6.82
CA LEU A 232 30.99 16.38 6.87
C LEU A 232 30.30 17.24 7.93
N THR A 233 29.87 18.44 7.50
CA THR A 233 29.21 19.43 8.36
C THR A 233 27.95 19.96 7.69
N ALA A 234 26.97 20.43 8.47
CA ALA A 234 25.73 21.02 7.95
C ALA A 234 25.99 22.12 6.90
N LYS A 235 27.03 22.94 7.13
CA LYS A 235 27.45 24.01 6.21
C LYS A 235 27.92 23.49 4.85
N ASN A 236 28.60 22.34 4.82
CA ASN A 236 29.18 21.82 3.60
C ASN A 236 28.16 21.04 2.75
N VAL A 237 27.17 20.42 3.40
CA VAL A 237 26.15 19.60 2.71
C VAL A 237 24.91 20.39 2.30
N ASN A 238 24.70 21.61 2.82
CA ASN A 238 23.48 22.39 2.56
C ASN A 238 23.21 22.76 1.09
N LYS A 239 24.22 22.66 0.22
CA LYS A 239 24.10 22.96 -1.22
C LYS A 239 23.89 21.71 -2.08
N LEU A 240 23.99 20.52 -1.50
CA LEU A 240 23.72 19.28 -2.23
C LEU A 240 22.26 19.25 -2.70
N ASN A 241 22.03 18.72 -3.89
CA ASN A 241 20.71 18.57 -4.53
C ASN A 241 20.81 17.61 -5.72
N GLY A 242 19.69 17.26 -6.36
CA GLY A 242 19.68 16.35 -7.51
C GLY A 242 20.55 16.73 -8.71
N SER A 243 20.91 18.01 -8.88
CA SER A 243 21.82 18.50 -9.93
C SER A 243 23.30 18.44 -9.54
N THR A 244 23.61 18.03 -8.31
CA THR A 244 24.98 17.89 -7.83
C THR A 244 25.68 16.77 -8.60
N ASN A 245 26.94 17.00 -8.94
CA ASN A 245 27.77 15.99 -9.61
C ASN A 245 27.80 14.68 -8.79
N SER A 246 27.49 13.55 -9.42
CA SER A 246 27.39 12.25 -8.76
C SER A 246 28.68 11.82 -8.06
N GLN A 247 29.86 12.19 -8.57
CA GLN A 247 31.13 11.88 -7.90
C GLN A 247 31.21 12.60 -6.56
N LEU A 248 30.83 13.88 -6.51
CA LEU A 248 30.81 14.66 -5.27
C LEU A 248 29.78 14.10 -4.27
N LEU A 249 28.60 13.68 -4.73
CA LEU A 249 27.60 13.03 -3.87
C LEU A 249 28.15 11.72 -3.29
N ASN A 250 28.77 10.88 -4.11
CA ASN A 250 29.40 9.63 -3.66
C ASN A 250 30.50 9.90 -2.62
N ASP A 251 31.32 10.94 -2.80
CA ASP A 251 32.34 11.34 -1.83
C ASP A 251 31.73 11.69 -0.46
N TYR A 252 30.61 12.42 -0.45
CA TYR A 252 29.89 12.73 0.79
C TYR A 252 29.20 11.51 1.39
N SER A 253 28.61 10.64 0.58
CA SER A 253 28.01 9.38 1.05
C SER A 253 29.04 8.50 1.76
N ARG A 254 30.28 8.40 1.25
CA ARG A 254 31.35 7.63 1.92
C ARG A 254 31.73 8.22 3.27
N LYS A 255 31.91 9.54 3.33
CA LYS A 255 32.20 10.25 4.59
C LYS A 255 31.07 10.08 5.60
N LEU A 256 29.82 10.11 5.13
CA LEU A 256 28.66 9.86 5.97
C LEU A 256 28.63 8.42 6.47
N ARG A 257 28.93 7.44 5.61
CA ARG A 257 29.07 6.03 6.01
C ARG A 257 30.10 5.88 7.12
N ASP A 258 31.26 6.52 7.01
CA ASP A 258 32.28 6.49 8.06
C ASP A 258 31.80 7.11 9.37
N ALA A 259 31.07 8.23 9.30
CA ALA A 259 30.47 8.85 10.48
C ALA A 259 29.38 7.97 11.13
N ILE A 260 28.57 7.27 10.32
CA ILE A 260 27.57 6.30 10.81
C ILE A 260 28.26 5.10 11.46
N GLU A 261 29.30 4.54 10.85
CA GLU A 261 30.02 3.39 11.42
C GLU A 261 30.79 3.75 12.70
N LYS A 262 31.29 4.98 12.79
CA LYS A 262 31.85 5.53 14.03
C LYS A 262 30.79 5.64 15.12
N GLU A 263 29.61 6.18 14.81
CA GLU A 263 28.49 6.25 15.75
C GLU A 263 28.09 4.85 16.25
N ILE A 264 27.96 3.88 15.34
CA ILE A 264 27.64 2.48 15.69
C ILE A 264 28.72 1.92 16.62
N PHE A 265 29.99 2.11 16.29
CA PHE A 265 31.12 1.63 17.09
C PHE A 265 31.15 2.25 18.49
N GLU A 266 30.98 3.57 18.60
CA GLU A 266 30.97 4.31 19.86
C GLU A 266 29.75 3.96 20.74
N ASN A 267 28.66 3.48 20.13
CA ASN A 267 27.44 3.02 20.82
C ASN A 267 27.38 1.49 20.95
N ASN A 268 28.50 0.83 21.19
CA ASN A 268 28.60 -0.61 21.43
C ASN A 268 27.96 -1.47 20.31
N TYR A 269 28.17 -1.09 19.06
CA TYR A 269 27.64 -1.77 17.86
C TYR A 269 26.11 -1.73 17.73
N SER A 270 25.43 -0.82 18.44
CA SER A 270 23.98 -0.64 18.30
C SER A 270 23.62 0.11 17.01
N THR A 271 22.61 -0.40 16.30
CA THR A 271 22.01 0.24 15.12
C THR A 271 20.68 0.94 15.41
N SER A 272 20.22 0.99 16.67
CA SER A 272 18.89 1.54 17.01
C SER A 272 18.73 3.01 16.62
N LYS A 273 19.77 3.84 16.82
CA LYS A 273 19.75 5.25 16.39
C LYS A 273 19.71 5.36 14.86
N LEU A 274 20.43 4.49 14.15
CA LEU A 274 20.43 4.44 12.69
C LEU A 274 19.04 4.06 12.16
N ALA A 275 18.39 3.06 12.75
CA ALA A 275 17.03 2.67 12.42
C ALA A 275 16.03 3.82 12.63
N SER A 276 16.02 4.44 13.81
CA SER A 276 15.14 5.59 14.08
C SER A 276 15.40 6.78 13.15
N THR A 277 16.66 7.04 12.78
CA THR A 277 16.99 8.10 11.81
C THR A 277 16.51 7.74 10.40
N MET A 278 16.60 6.45 10.02
CA MET A 278 16.08 5.97 8.74
C MET A 278 14.56 6.11 8.68
N ASP A 279 13.83 5.71 9.72
CA ASP A 279 12.37 5.85 9.77
C ASP A 279 11.95 7.32 9.62
N GLY A 280 12.66 8.23 10.31
CA GLY A 280 12.47 9.67 10.15
C GLY A 280 12.77 10.18 8.75
N PHE A 281 13.81 9.63 8.09
CA PHE A 281 14.13 9.98 6.70
C PHE A 281 13.04 9.50 5.72
N VAL A 282 12.54 8.28 5.91
CA VAL A 282 11.45 7.71 5.12
C VAL A 282 10.19 8.56 5.24
N ALA A 283 9.83 8.98 6.46
CA ALA A 283 8.71 9.88 6.68
C ALA A 283 8.93 11.28 6.04
N PHE A 284 10.17 11.74 5.95
CA PHE A 284 10.53 13.03 5.34
C PHE A 284 10.48 13.04 3.81
N VAL A 285 10.70 11.90 3.15
CA VAL A 285 10.76 11.80 1.69
C VAL A 285 9.35 11.48 1.12
N PRO A 286 8.72 12.39 0.37
CA PRO A 286 7.36 12.17 -0.15
C PRO A 286 7.20 10.91 -1.00
N GLU A 287 8.25 10.51 -1.73
CA GLU A 287 8.27 9.31 -2.56
C GLU A 287 8.20 8.00 -1.74
N PHE A 288 8.55 8.02 -0.44
CA PHE A 288 8.59 6.85 0.43
C PHE A 288 7.54 6.86 1.55
N ASN A 289 6.63 7.82 1.54
CA ASN A 289 5.56 7.92 2.53
C ASN A 289 4.19 7.96 1.83
N GLY A 290 3.11 8.04 2.61
CA GLY A 290 1.74 8.05 2.11
C GLY A 290 1.43 9.16 1.11
N LEU A 291 2.19 10.26 1.03
CA LEU A 291 1.96 11.29 0.01
C LEU A 291 2.09 10.75 -1.42
N SER A 292 2.93 9.74 -1.62
CA SER A 292 3.07 9.07 -2.92
C SER A 292 1.89 8.17 -3.29
N GLU A 293 1.02 7.83 -2.33
CA GLU A 293 -0.26 7.14 -2.56
C GLU A 293 -1.35 8.09 -3.04
N LEU A 294 -1.05 9.39 -3.11
CA LEU A 294 -1.95 10.45 -3.54
C LEU A 294 -3.24 10.54 -2.67
N PRO A 295 -3.09 10.80 -1.36
CA PRO A 295 -4.21 10.95 -0.45
C PRO A 295 -5.05 12.19 -0.79
N VAL A 296 -6.38 12.03 -0.78
CA VAL A 296 -7.34 13.09 -1.09
C VAL A 296 -7.32 14.17 0.00
N GLU A 297 -7.13 13.79 1.25
CA GLU A 297 -7.15 14.68 2.41
C GLU A 297 -5.99 15.68 2.44
N LYS A 298 -4.92 15.43 1.66
CA LYS A 298 -3.78 16.35 1.51
C LYS A 298 -3.94 17.36 0.38
N GLN A 299 -5.03 17.30 -0.39
CA GLN A 299 -5.29 18.25 -1.46
C GLN A 299 -5.60 19.66 -0.92
N PRO A 300 -5.17 20.74 -1.62
CA PRO A 300 -5.54 22.10 -1.26
C PRO A 300 -7.07 22.29 -1.25
N GLY A 301 -7.61 22.68 -0.10
CA GLY A 301 -9.03 22.97 0.06
C GLY A 301 -9.90 21.75 0.39
N TYR A 302 -9.31 20.58 0.64
CA TYR A 302 -10.02 19.42 1.17
C TYR A 302 -10.80 19.78 2.44
N LYS A 303 -12.02 19.25 2.52
CA LYS A 303 -12.87 19.31 3.71
C LYS A 303 -13.45 17.92 3.93
N PRO A 304 -13.28 17.32 5.13
CA PRO A 304 -13.95 16.08 5.43
C PRO A 304 -15.46 16.31 5.45
N ASP A 305 -16.21 15.27 5.11
CA ASP A 305 -17.64 15.26 5.35
C ASP A 305 -17.93 14.83 6.81
N ASN A 306 -19.21 14.68 7.12
CA ASN A 306 -19.65 14.37 8.48
C ASN A 306 -19.45 12.90 8.86
N SER A 307 -19.23 12.00 7.89
CA SER A 307 -18.89 10.61 8.20
C SER A 307 -17.54 10.51 8.93
N GLY A 308 -16.66 11.48 8.65
CA GLY A 308 -15.30 11.52 9.18
C GLY A 308 -14.36 10.53 8.51
N THR A 309 -14.81 9.80 7.48
CA THR A 309 -14.02 8.89 6.66
C THR A 309 -13.70 9.52 5.29
N VAL A 310 -12.78 8.91 4.55
CA VAL A 310 -12.39 9.34 3.20
C VAL A 310 -12.64 8.18 2.23
N ASP A 311 -13.91 7.85 2.01
CA ASP A 311 -14.31 6.61 1.33
C ASP A 311 -13.74 6.50 -0.08
N ASN A 312 -13.55 7.60 -0.80
CA ASN A 312 -12.98 7.60 -2.15
C ASN A 312 -11.45 7.40 -2.20
N ASP A 313 -10.78 7.18 -1.07
CA ASP A 313 -9.32 7.11 -0.99
C ASP A 313 -8.77 5.68 -0.94
N GLN A 314 -8.88 4.97 -2.06
CA GLN A 314 -8.66 3.53 -2.13
C GLN A 314 -7.53 3.13 -3.10
N LEU A 315 -7.00 1.93 -2.87
CA LEU A 315 -6.05 1.19 -3.71
C LEU A 315 -6.69 -0.14 -4.12
N LEU A 316 -6.88 -0.35 -5.42
CA LEU A 316 -7.43 -1.60 -5.96
C LEU A 316 -6.33 -2.63 -6.15
N PHE A 317 -6.53 -3.87 -5.70
CA PHE A 317 -5.64 -4.98 -6.02
C PHE A 317 -5.91 -5.49 -7.44
N VAL A 318 -4.85 -5.59 -8.24
CA VAL A 318 -4.92 -5.96 -9.66
C VAL A 318 -4.13 -7.24 -9.88
N ASN A 319 -4.70 -8.15 -10.65
CA ASN A 319 -3.98 -9.36 -11.04
C ASN A 319 -2.79 -9.00 -11.93
N SER A 320 -1.60 -9.42 -11.50
CA SER A 320 -0.35 -9.15 -12.21
C SER A 320 -0.18 -9.95 -13.50
N GLY A 321 -0.90 -11.06 -13.65
CA GLY A 321 -0.96 -11.84 -14.90
C GLY A 321 0.21 -12.82 -15.09
N ASN A 322 0.83 -12.83 -16.28
CA ASN A 322 1.70 -13.92 -16.79
C ASN A 322 3.05 -14.13 -16.06
N GLY A 323 3.25 -13.59 -14.87
CA GLY A 323 4.35 -13.99 -14.00
C GLY A 323 5.72 -13.35 -14.26
N ASN A 324 5.82 -12.25 -15.02
CA ASN A 324 7.09 -11.57 -15.27
C ASN A 324 7.49 -10.63 -14.11
N GLN A 325 8.41 -11.05 -13.24
CA GLN A 325 8.89 -10.23 -12.10
C GLN A 325 9.53 -8.90 -12.50
N LYS A 326 10.16 -8.82 -13.69
CA LYS A 326 10.65 -7.53 -14.21
C LYS A 326 9.52 -6.53 -14.48
N GLN A 327 8.27 -6.96 -14.44
CA GLN A 327 7.09 -6.11 -14.62
C GLN A 327 6.21 -6.10 -13.36
N GLY A 328 6.66 -6.69 -12.24
CA GLY A 328 5.90 -6.73 -11.00
C GLY A 328 4.95 -7.92 -10.90
N ASN A 329 5.48 -9.14 -10.96
CA ASN A 329 4.73 -10.38 -10.70
C ASN A 329 4.37 -10.51 -9.22
N THR A 330 3.08 -10.44 -8.92
CA THR A 330 2.50 -10.62 -7.60
C THR A 330 1.43 -11.71 -7.63
N THR A 331 1.61 -12.75 -8.46
CA THR A 331 0.64 -13.85 -8.66
C THR A 331 0.18 -14.58 -7.40
N ASN A 332 0.93 -14.50 -6.30
CA ASN A 332 0.48 -14.99 -4.99
C ASN A 332 -0.77 -14.24 -4.47
N ALA A 333 -0.91 -12.98 -4.88
CA ALA A 333 -2.01 -12.07 -4.59
C ALA A 333 -3.06 -12.00 -5.71
N ASP A 334 -2.92 -12.75 -6.80
CA ASP A 334 -3.92 -12.76 -7.88
C ASP A 334 -5.20 -13.47 -7.40
N SER A 335 -6.37 -12.93 -7.73
CA SER A 335 -7.68 -13.55 -7.51
C SER A 335 -8.35 -13.84 -8.85
N GLN A 336 -8.96 -15.02 -9.02
CA GLN A 336 -9.79 -15.28 -10.21
C GLN A 336 -11.13 -14.52 -10.18
N PHE A 337 -11.40 -13.83 -9.08
CA PHE A 337 -12.63 -13.11 -8.77
C PHE A 337 -12.32 -11.61 -8.63
N ARG A 338 -12.78 -10.94 -7.57
CA ARG A 338 -12.88 -9.47 -7.44
C ARG A 338 -13.94 -8.84 -8.34
N ASN A 339 -15.13 -9.42 -8.33
CA ASN A 339 -16.28 -8.85 -9.02
C ASN A 339 -16.84 -7.66 -8.21
N LEU A 340 -16.28 -6.48 -8.44
CA LEU A 340 -16.64 -5.28 -7.69
C LEU A 340 -18.06 -4.79 -7.99
N ASN A 341 -18.70 -4.24 -6.97
CA ASN A 341 -20.00 -3.59 -7.00
C ASN A 341 -21.17 -4.52 -7.36
N HIS A 342 -21.06 -5.79 -6.97
CA HIS A 342 -22.15 -6.75 -7.04
C HIS A 342 -23.06 -6.67 -5.79
N THR A 343 -23.31 -5.44 -5.34
CA THR A 343 -23.95 -5.11 -4.06
C THR A 343 -25.46 -5.30 -4.08
N ILE A 344 -26.14 -5.06 -2.96
CA ILE A 344 -27.60 -5.05 -2.93
C ILE A 344 -28.11 -4.09 -4.02
N TRP A 345 -29.09 -4.55 -4.81
CA TRP A 345 -29.59 -3.93 -6.05
C TRP A 345 -28.74 -4.12 -7.33
N ASN A 346 -27.47 -4.50 -7.23
CA ASN A 346 -26.61 -4.77 -8.39
C ASN A 346 -25.92 -6.16 -8.37
N GLN A 347 -26.48 -7.16 -7.69
CA GLN A 347 -25.94 -8.52 -7.59
C GLN A 347 -25.42 -9.14 -8.90
N TYR A 348 -26.10 -8.89 -10.03
CA TYR A 348 -25.73 -9.45 -11.33
C TYR A 348 -24.80 -8.55 -12.16
N GLY A 349 -24.37 -7.40 -11.63
CA GLY A 349 -23.50 -6.44 -12.30
C GLY A 349 -24.12 -5.80 -13.55
N THR A 350 -25.46 -5.81 -13.66
CA THR A 350 -26.18 -5.29 -14.84
C THR A 350 -26.43 -3.79 -14.78
N GLU A 351 -26.51 -3.20 -13.58
CA GLU A 351 -26.63 -1.76 -13.41
C GLU A 351 -25.25 -1.11 -13.52
N LYS A 352 -25.19 0.06 -14.17
CA LYS A 352 -23.94 0.82 -14.41
C LYS A 352 -24.01 2.24 -13.86
N ASP A 353 -25.19 2.69 -13.46
CA ASP A 353 -25.38 3.96 -12.77
C ASP A 353 -25.07 3.79 -11.27
N GLY A 354 -23.89 4.25 -10.85
CA GLY A 354 -23.46 4.21 -9.45
C GLY A 354 -24.35 5.00 -8.49
N ASN A 355 -25.30 5.82 -8.98
CA ASN A 355 -26.30 6.44 -8.11
C ASN A 355 -27.41 5.47 -7.69
N LYS A 356 -27.42 4.25 -8.23
CA LYS A 356 -28.47 3.25 -7.98
C LYS A 356 -28.02 2.07 -7.14
N PHE A 357 -26.74 1.93 -6.82
CA PHE A 357 -26.20 0.84 -6.00
C PHE A 357 -25.04 1.37 -5.16
N GLY A 358 -24.72 0.70 -4.05
CA GLY A 358 -23.61 1.12 -3.19
C GLY A 358 -22.23 0.68 -3.71
N PRO A 359 -21.15 1.41 -3.36
CA PRO A 359 -19.79 1.10 -3.78
C PRO A 359 -19.24 -0.14 -3.07
N GLU A 360 -18.34 -0.91 -3.70
CA GLU A 360 -17.68 -2.04 -3.03
C GLU A 360 -16.73 -1.57 -1.92
N LEU A 361 -15.74 -0.74 -2.25
CA LEU A 361 -14.63 -0.43 -1.34
C LEU A 361 -15.05 0.63 -0.31
N LEU A 362 -15.00 0.29 0.98
CA LEU A 362 -15.38 1.20 2.06
C LEU A 362 -14.19 1.63 2.93
N VAL A 363 -13.69 0.74 3.79
CA VAL A 363 -12.63 1.05 4.76
C VAL A 363 -11.73 -0.16 5.03
N GLY A 364 -10.44 0.07 5.23
CA GLY A 364 -9.50 -1.02 5.57
C GLY A 364 -9.20 -1.91 4.38
N ASN A 365 -8.90 -3.19 4.61
CA ASN A 365 -8.77 -4.18 3.54
C ASN A 365 -10.15 -4.74 3.22
N ASP A 366 -10.62 -4.47 2.01
CA ASP A 366 -11.93 -4.89 1.51
C ASP A 366 -11.87 -6.37 1.07
N ILE A 367 -12.76 -7.18 1.62
CA ILE A 367 -12.79 -8.62 1.45
C ILE A 367 -13.53 -8.99 0.15
N ASP A 368 -12.92 -9.86 -0.67
CA ASP A 368 -13.47 -10.32 -1.95
C ASP A 368 -14.62 -11.31 -1.72
N ASN A 369 -15.80 -10.79 -1.35
CA ASN A 369 -17.03 -11.57 -1.12
C ASN A 369 -17.58 -12.24 -2.40
N SER A 370 -17.02 -11.93 -3.57
CA SER A 370 -17.31 -12.64 -4.82
C SER A 370 -16.54 -13.96 -4.95
N ASN A 371 -15.47 -14.14 -4.17
CA ASN A 371 -14.65 -15.35 -4.19
C ASN A 371 -15.37 -16.53 -3.49
N PRO A 372 -15.61 -17.67 -4.17
CA PRO A 372 -16.29 -18.83 -3.58
C PRO A 372 -15.65 -19.38 -2.30
N VAL A 373 -14.34 -19.24 -2.13
CA VAL A 373 -13.65 -19.65 -0.89
C VAL A 373 -14.00 -18.70 0.27
N VAL A 374 -14.09 -17.40 0.00
CA VAL A 374 -14.52 -16.38 0.96
C VAL A 374 -16.00 -16.55 1.32
N GLN A 375 -16.84 -16.83 0.32
CA GLN A 375 -18.26 -17.15 0.53
C GLN A 375 -18.44 -18.35 1.49
N ALA A 376 -17.68 -19.44 1.27
CA ALA A 376 -17.69 -20.57 2.18
C ALA A 376 -17.20 -20.18 3.59
N GLU A 377 -16.14 -19.39 3.68
CA GLU A 377 -15.63 -18.90 4.96
C GLU A 377 -16.64 -18.02 5.72
N ASN A 378 -17.46 -17.22 5.04
CA ASN A 378 -18.55 -16.47 5.68
C ASN A 378 -19.62 -17.42 6.23
N ILE A 379 -20.03 -18.45 5.48
CA ILE A 379 -20.94 -19.50 5.96
C ILE A 379 -20.38 -20.18 7.23
N ASN A 380 -19.06 -20.43 7.26
CA ASN A 380 -18.39 -20.99 8.44
C ASN A 380 -18.45 -20.04 9.66
N TRP A 381 -18.23 -18.75 9.43
CA TRP A 381 -18.30 -17.73 10.47
C TRP A 381 -19.72 -17.54 11.02
N GLU A 382 -20.72 -17.50 10.15
CA GLU A 382 -22.14 -17.44 10.52
C GLU A 382 -22.53 -18.64 11.39
N TYR A 383 -22.13 -19.85 10.98
CA TYR A 383 -22.38 -21.05 11.77
C TYR A 383 -21.70 -20.98 13.14
N PHE A 384 -20.46 -20.47 13.21
CA PHE A 384 -19.77 -20.28 14.48
C PHE A 384 -20.54 -19.36 15.42
N LEU A 385 -21.10 -18.25 14.93
CA LEU A 385 -21.86 -17.30 15.74
C LEU A 385 -23.22 -17.88 16.20
N LEU A 386 -23.97 -18.52 15.29
CA LEU A 386 -25.24 -19.21 15.60
C LEU A 386 -25.07 -20.42 16.54
N LYS A 387 -23.82 -20.88 16.73
CA LYS A 387 -23.46 -21.99 17.61
C LYS A 387 -22.41 -21.60 18.65
N TYR A 388 -22.24 -20.31 18.92
CA TYR A 388 -21.16 -19.78 19.75
C TYR A 388 -21.12 -20.46 21.13
N GLY A 389 -22.25 -20.49 21.83
CA GLY A 389 -22.36 -21.11 23.15
C GLY A 389 -22.10 -22.62 23.14
N GLU A 390 -22.54 -23.33 22.10
CA GLU A 390 -22.25 -24.77 21.93
C GLU A 390 -20.77 -25.03 21.65
N ILE A 391 -20.17 -24.27 20.73
CA ILE A 391 -18.77 -24.43 20.29
C ILE A 391 -17.79 -24.05 21.42
N MET A 392 -18.10 -22.99 22.17
CA MET A 392 -17.27 -22.51 23.27
C MET A 392 -17.54 -23.23 24.60
N GLY A 393 -18.55 -24.10 24.67
CA GLY A 393 -18.86 -24.90 25.85
C GLY A 393 -19.69 -24.18 26.93
N TYR A 394 -20.35 -23.08 26.58
CA TYR A 394 -21.24 -22.32 27.47
C TYR A 394 -22.68 -22.84 27.50
N GLY A 395 -23.11 -23.60 26.49
CA GLY A 395 -24.48 -24.10 26.34
C GLY A 395 -25.22 -23.48 25.16
N SER A 396 -26.26 -24.16 24.64
CA SER A 396 -27.03 -23.68 23.47
C SER A 396 -27.91 -22.46 23.75
N ASP A 397 -28.13 -22.16 25.03
CA ASP A 397 -28.78 -20.94 25.53
C ASP A 397 -27.86 -19.71 25.50
N ALA A 398 -26.62 -19.86 25.02
CA ALA A 398 -25.66 -18.77 24.79
C ALA A 398 -25.28 -18.62 23.30
N ASN A 399 -26.16 -19.01 22.38
CA ASN A 399 -25.98 -18.77 20.95
C ASN A 399 -26.61 -17.43 20.54
N PHE A 400 -26.16 -16.84 19.44
CA PHE A 400 -26.94 -15.77 18.79
C PHE A 400 -28.13 -16.35 18.03
N ASP A 401 -29.21 -15.58 17.91
CA ASP A 401 -30.42 -15.99 17.19
C ASP A 401 -30.41 -15.54 15.71
N GLY A 402 -29.68 -14.48 15.38
CA GLY A 402 -29.68 -13.92 14.03
C GLY A 402 -28.62 -12.86 13.83
N PHE A 403 -28.81 -12.01 12.83
CA PHE A 403 -27.77 -11.08 12.37
C PHE A 403 -28.29 -9.69 12.04
N ARG A 404 -27.46 -8.70 12.32
CA ARG A 404 -27.50 -7.41 11.63
C ARG A 404 -26.36 -7.40 10.63
N ASN A 405 -26.64 -7.27 9.34
CA ASN A 405 -25.59 -7.25 8.31
C ASN A 405 -25.10 -5.82 8.07
N ASP A 406 -23.83 -5.60 8.42
CA ASP A 406 -23.10 -4.34 8.22
C ASP A 406 -22.78 -4.07 6.76
N ALA A 407 -22.82 -2.79 6.39
CA ALA A 407 -22.40 -2.32 5.06
C ALA A 407 -22.96 -3.20 3.93
N ALA A 408 -24.24 -3.55 4.01
CA ALA A 408 -24.84 -4.54 3.12
C ALA A 408 -24.92 -4.04 1.66
N ASP A 409 -24.88 -2.72 1.47
CA ASP A 409 -24.73 -2.06 0.17
C ASP A 409 -23.28 -2.04 -0.35
N ASN A 410 -22.33 -2.65 0.35
CA ASN A 410 -20.88 -2.63 0.05
C ASN A 410 -20.26 -4.03 -0.06
N ILE A 411 -21.06 -5.09 -0.08
CA ILE A 411 -20.59 -6.47 -0.22
C ILE A 411 -21.31 -7.17 -1.36
N ASP A 412 -20.68 -8.17 -1.97
CA ASP A 412 -21.36 -9.04 -2.94
C ASP A 412 -22.64 -9.65 -2.33
N ALA A 413 -23.80 -9.33 -2.91
CA ALA A 413 -25.10 -9.70 -2.38
C ALA A 413 -25.35 -11.23 -2.34
N ASP A 414 -24.49 -12.03 -2.97
CA ASP A 414 -24.56 -13.50 -2.88
C ASP A 414 -24.37 -14.02 -1.45
N VAL A 415 -23.54 -13.37 -0.63
CA VAL A 415 -23.33 -13.81 0.76
C VAL A 415 -24.61 -13.66 1.59
N LEU A 416 -25.46 -12.70 1.24
CA LEU A 416 -26.75 -12.49 1.90
C LEU A 416 -27.78 -13.57 1.51
N ASP A 417 -27.75 -14.05 0.26
CA ASP A 417 -28.58 -15.17 -0.18
C ASP A 417 -28.17 -16.47 0.52
N GLN A 418 -26.86 -16.67 0.68
CA GLN A 418 -26.26 -17.83 1.32
C GLN A 418 -26.54 -17.83 2.83
N GLN A 419 -26.43 -16.69 3.49
CA GLN A 419 -26.84 -16.53 4.89
C GLN A 419 -28.31 -16.94 5.07
N ALA A 420 -29.21 -16.40 4.25
CA ALA A 420 -30.62 -16.72 4.34
C ALA A 420 -30.91 -18.21 4.05
N GLN A 421 -30.14 -18.84 3.18
CA GLN A 421 -30.22 -20.28 2.95
C GLN A 421 -29.72 -21.08 4.16
N LEU A 422 -28.60 -20.68 4.79
CA LEU A 422 -28.05 -21.32 5.98
C LEU A 422 -29.07 -21.29 7.13
N LEU A 423 -29.60 -20.11 7.47
CA LEU A 423 -30.62 -20.01 8.53
C LEU A 423 -31.87 -20.80 8.18
N ASN A 424 -32.33 -20.77 6.92
CA ASN A 424 -33.47 -21.57 6.51
C ASN A 424 -33.24 -23.07 6.71
N ASP A 425 -32.05 -23.57 6.37
CA ASP A 425 -31.73 -25.00 6.50
C ASP A 425 -31.52 -25.42 7.96
N MET A 426 -31.05 -24.51 8.81
CA MET A 426 -30.90 -24.72 10.24
C MET A 426 -32.24 -24.67 10.99
N PHE A 427 -33.16 -23.80 10.58
CA PHE A 427 -34.32 -23.42 11.40
C PHE A 427 -35.69 -23.53 10.69
N ASP A 428 -35.77 -24.03 9.45
CA ASP A 428 -37.01 -24.13 8.62
C ASP A 428 -37.79 -22.80 8.59
N LEU A 429 -37.12 -21.73 8.13
CA LEU A 429 -37.69 -20.38 8.15
C LEU A 429 -38.80 -20.18 7.10
N LYS A 430 -38.62 -20.68 5.87
CA LYS A 430 -39.55 -20.43 4.75
C LYS A 430 -40.95 -20.98 5.05
N GLY A 431 -41.92 -20.07 5.10
CA GLY A 431 -43.32 -20.40 5.39
C GLY A 431 -43.60 -20.68 6.87
N SER A 432 -42.67 -20.46 7.79
CA SER A 432 -42.85 -20.60 9.24
C SER A 432 -42.66 -19.24 9.93
N GLU A 433 -43.76 -18.59 10.30
CA GLU A 433 -43.71 -17.26 10.94
C GLU A 433 -42.98 -17.30 12.28
N ALA A 434 -43.30 -18.29 13.14
CA ALA A 434 -42.63 -18.45 14.42
C ALA A 434 -41.12 -18.69 14.32
N ASN A 435 -40.67 -19.46 13.31
CA ASN A 435 -39.23 -19.68 13.14
C ASN A 435 -38.55 -18.45 12.55
N ALA A 436 -39.15 -17.82 11.52
CA ALA A 436 -38.61 -16.60 10.91
C ALA A 436 -38.45 -15.48 11.95
N ASN A 437 -39.52 -15.19 12.69
CA ASN A 437 -39.53 -14.13 13.72
C ASN A 437 -38.66 -14.47 14.93
N GLY A 438 -38.39 -15.76 15.19
CA GLY A 438 -37.43 -16.20 16.19
C GLY A 438 -35.97 -16.00 15.80
N HIS A 439 -35.68 -15.71 14.53
CA HIS A 439 -34.34 -15.59 13.96
C HIS A 439 -34.27 -14.38 13.02
N LEU A 440 -34.46 -13.17 13.55
CA LEU A 440 -34.45 -11.96 12.73
C LEU A 440 -33.09 -11.72 12.07
N VAL A 441 -33.14 -11.37 10.79
CA VAL A 441 -32.00 -10.88 10.03
C VAL A 441 -32.39 -9.55 9.39
N TYR A 442 -31.64 -8.50 9.67
CA TYR A 442 -31.85 -7.17 9.10
C TYR A 442 -30.57 -6.64 8.47
N ASN A 443 -30.70 -5.93 7.36
CA ASN A 443 -29.57 -5.35 6.65
C ASN A 443 -29.40 -3.86 6.95
N GLU A 444 -28.16 -3.38 6.88
CA GLU A 444 -27.87 -1.96 6.73
C GLU A 444 -27.63 -1.66 5.24
N GLY A 445 -28.68 -1.25 4.56
CA GLY A 445 -28.61 -0.76 3.19
C GLY A 445 -29.38 0.55 3.08
N TYR A 446 -28.68 1.63 2.75
CA TYR A 446 -29.28 2.95 2.59
C TYR A 446 -29.99 3.11 1.25
N HIS A 447 -29.72 2.24 0.27
CA HIS A 447 -30.27 2.34 -1.06
C HIS A 447 -31.69 1.75 -1.19
N SER A 448 -32.64 2.54 -1.70
CA SER A 448 -34.07 2.16 -1.79
C SER A 448 -34.36 0.98 -2.71
N GLY A 449 -33.45 0.66 -3.64
CA GLY A 449 -33.54 -0.52 -4.50
C GLY A 449 -33.56 -1.84 -3.71
N ALA A 450 -32.94 -1.88 -2.53
CA ALA A 450 -32.88 -3.07 -1.68
C ALA A 450 -34.26 -3.68 -1.39
N ALA A 451 -35.29 -2.85 -1.17
CA ALA A 451 -36.66 -3.29 -0.92
C ALA A 451 -37.21 -4.19 -2.05
N SER A 452 -37.01 -3.77 -3.31
CA SER A 452 -37.48 -4.53 -4.48
C SER A 452 -36.67 -5.81 -4.69
N MET A 453 -35.36 -5.79 -4.43
CA MET A 453 -34.53 -6.99 -4.47
C MET A 453 -35.01 -8.05 -3.46
N LEU A 454 -35.17 -7.66 -2.19
CA LEU A 454 -35.63 -8.55 -1.13
C LEU A 454 -37.05 -9.08 -1.40
N GLY A 455 -37.95 -8.23 -1.89
CA GLY A 455 -39.30 -8.62 -2.30
C GLY A 455 -39.31 -9.74 -3.35
N ASN A 456 -38.42 -9.67 -4.34
CA ASN A 456 -38.27 -10.69 -5.38
C ASN A 456 -37.61 -11.98 -4.90
N LYS A 457 -36.93 -11.95 -3.74
CA LYS A 457 -36.25 -13.09 -3.12
C LYS A 457 -36.97 -13.60 -1.88
N ASN A 458 -38.31 -13.52 -1.84
CA ASN A 458 -39.11 -14.07 -0.74
C ASN A 458 -38.82 -13.42 0.63
N ASN A 459 -38.36 -12.16 0.66
CA ASN A 459 -38.04 -11.40 1.86
C ASN A 459 -37.09 -12.15 2.81
N GLN A 460 -35.89 -12.42 2.33
CA GLN A 460 -34.86 -13.15 3.07
C GLN A 460 -34.28 -12.40 4.27
N GLN A 461 -34.35 -11.07 4.27
CA GLN A 461 -33.98 -10.18 5.37
C GLN A 461 -35.04 -9.07 5.50
N LEU A 462 -35.07 -8.40 6.65
CA LEU A 462 -35.81 -7.15 6.83
C LEU A 462 -35.05 -6.00 6.17
N TYR A 463 -35.76 -5.23 5.36
CA TYR A 463 -35.23 -4.03 4.70
C TYR A 463 -35.07 -2.87 5.70
N MET A 464 -33.95 -2.16 5.65
CA MET A 464 -33.79 -0.88 6.35
C MET A 464 -34.60 0.21 5.64
N ASP A 465 -35.70 0.67 6.24
CA ASP A 465 -36.46 1.82 5.72
C ASP A 465 -35.74 3.15 6.04
N SER A 466 -34.61 3.38 5.35
CA SER A 466 -33.82 4.61 5.45
C SER A 466 -34.65 5.85 5.06
N GLN A 467 -35.67 5.67 4.23
CA GLN A 467 -36.56 6.75 3.82
C GLN A 467 -37.41 7.25 4.99
N GLU A 468 -37.92 6.35 5.86
CA GLU A 468 -38.61 6.76 7.08
C GLU A 468 -37.68 7.53 8.04
N PHE A 469 -36.44 7.08 8.22
CA PHE A 469 -35.43 7.83 9.01
C PHE A 469 -35.27 9.28 8.49
N TYR A 470 -35.04 9.44 7.19
CA TYR A 470 -34.90 10.78 6.60
C TYR A 470 -36.18 11.59 6.74
N THR A 471 -37.36 10.97 6.60
CA THR A 471 -38.65 11.66 6.76
C THR A 471 -38.86 12.13 8.19
N LEU A 472 -38.58 11.30 9.21
CA LEU A 472 -38.64 11.68 10.63
C LEU A 472 -37.69 12.86 10.93
N LEU A 473 -36.43 12.75 10.49
CA LEU A 473 -35.44 13.81 10.67
C LEU A 473 -35.87 15.11 9.97
N ASN A 474 -36.34 15.03 8.73
CA ASN A 474 -36.69 16.21 7.93
C ASN A 474 -37.97 16.89 8.39
N THR A 475 -38.95 16.14 8.91
CA THR A 475 -40.25 16.71 9.32
C THR A 475 -40.26 17.15 10.79
N LEU A 476 -39.49 16.48 11.66
CA LEU A 476 -39.49 16.69 13.11
C LEU A 476 -38.12 17.04 13.68
N GLY A 477 -37.06 16.36 13.21
CA GLY A 477 -35.70 16.40 13.78
C GLY A 477 -34.90 17.67 13.51
N LYS A 478 -35.24 18.44 12.48
CA LYS A 478 -34.54 19.69 12.10
C LYS A 478 -35.00 20.92 12.90
N ALA A 479 -34.23 22.00 12.84
CA ALA A 479 -34.60 23.30 13.40
C ALA A 479 -35.86 23.89 12.73
N ASN A 480 -36.63 24.69 13.47
CA ASN A 480 -37.82 25.35 12.94
C ASN A 480 -37.49 26.22 11.70
N GLY A 481 -38.34 26.16 10.67
CA GLY A 481 -38.11 26.80 9.37
C GLY A 481 -37.24 26.00 8.40
N LYS A 482 -36.60 24.91 8.83
CA LYS A 482 -35.88 23.94 7.97
C LYS A 482 -36.60 22.59 7.85
N ARG A 483 -37.83 22.50 8.39
CA ARG A 483 -38.62 21.27 8.42
C ARG A 483 -39.48 21.13 7.17
N ASN A 484 -39.66 19.89 6.74
CA ASN A 484 -40.66 19.51 5.75
C ASN A 484 -42.08 19.48 6.36
N LYS A 485 -43.09 19.24 5.51
CA LYS A 485 -44.50 19.13 5.92
C LYS A 485 -44.74 17.84 6.68
N LEU A 486 -45.61 17.85 7.69
CA LEU A 486 -45.95 16.61 8.41
C LEU A 486 -46.69 15.59 7.55
N THR A 487 -47.33 16.00 6.45
CA THR A 487 -47.98 15.08 5.51
C THR A 487 -47.00 14.14 4.83
N ASP A 488 -45.70 14.45 4.82
CA ASP A 488 -44.67 13.58 4.26
C ASP A 488 -44.58 12.26 5.05
N LEU A 489 -44.85 12.26 6.37
CA LEU A 489 -44.89 11.07 7.23
C LEU A 489 -45.93 10.03 6.80
N ILE A 490 -46.91 10.42 5.97
CA ILE A 490 -47.97 9.53 5.52
C ILE A 490 -47.47 8.59 4.41
N THR A 491 -46.59 9.09 3.54
CA THR A 491 -46.28 8.45 2.24
C THR A 491 -44.79 8.31 1.93
N ASN A 492 -43.90 9.04 2.62
CA ASN A 492 -42.45 8.98 2.39
C ASN A 492 -41.80 7.93 3.30
N SER A 493 -42.22 6.67 3.14
CA SER A 493 -41.70 5.44 3.75
C SER A 493 -41.91 4.32 2.74
N VAL A 494 -41.29 3.15 2.94
CA VAL A 494 -41.62 1.96 2.15
C VAL A 494 -43.08 1.51 2.33
N VAL A 495 -43.75 2.00 3.38
CA VAL A 495 -45.15 1.72 3.71
C VAL A 495 -46.00 3.00 3.59
N ASP A 496 -47.07 2.94 2.80
CA ASP A 496 -48.10 3.98 2.76
C ASP A 496 -49.10 3.80 3.91
N ARG A 497 -49.16 4.80 4.81
CA ARG A 497 -49.98 4.75 6.02
C ARG A 497 -51.20 5.66 5.94
N HIS A 498 -51.61 6.10 4.75
CA HIS A 498 -52.81 6.93 4.60
C HIS A 498 -54.06 6.21 5.13
N ASN A 499 -54.24 4.95 4.77
CA ASN A 499 -55.26 4.04 5.29
C ASN A 499 -54.74 2.60 5.20
N ASP A 500 -53.77 2.25 6.05
CA ASP A 500 -53.21 0.91 6.09
C ASP A 500 -54.13 -0.04 6.88
N ASN A 501 -54.87 -0.85 6.13
CA ASN A 501 -55.86 -1.78 6.64
C ASN A 501 -55.60 -3.23 6.23
N THR A 502 -54.39 -3.52 5.74
CA THR A 502 -54.00 -4.83 5.21
C THR A 502 -52.91 -5.49 6.06
N ASP A 503 -52.76 -6.80 5.94
CA ASP A 503 -51.59 -7.52 6.45
C ASP A 503 -50.92 -8.25 5.28
N SER A 504 -49.61 -8.44 5.40
CA SER A 504 -48.74 -9.21 4.49
C SER A 504 -48.63 -8.64 3.06
N SER A 505 -49.00 -7.36 2.88
CA SER A 505 -48.91 -6.61 1.62
C SER A 505 -47.67 -5.73 1.54
N ALA A 506 -47.30 -5.08 2.66
CA ALA A 506 -46.14 -4.20 2.76
C ALA A 506 -44.82 -4.99 2.74
N GLN A 507 -43.74 -4.28 2.36
CA GLN A 507 -42.39 -4.82 2.44
C GLN A 507 -41.98 -4.93 3.92
N PRO A 508 -41.63 -6.13 4.43
CA PRO A 508 -41.09 -6.28 5.77
C PRO A 508 -39.83 -5.44 5.92
N ASN A 509 -39.81 -4.61 6.97
CA ASN A 509 -38.78 -3.61 7.17
C ASN A 509 -38.53 -3.37 8.66
N TRP A 510 -37.41 -2.74 8.94
CA TRP A 510 -37.11 -2.12 10.22
C TRP A 510 -36.90 -0.62 10.02
N SER A 511 -37.20 0.17 11.04
CA SER A 511 -37.18 1.64 10.99
C SER A 511 -36.65 2.23 12.29
N PHE A 512 -36.04 3.41 12.24
CA PHE A 512 -35.35 4.00 13.39
C PHE A 512 -35.42 5.53 13.37
N VAL A 513 -35.21 6.14 14.54
CA VAL A 513 -35.09 7.61 14.69
C VAL A 513 -33.65 8.08 14.46
N THR A 514 -32.69 7.35 15.03
CA THR A 514 -31.24 7.53 14.88
C THR A 514 -30.57 6.19 15.22
N ASN A 515 -29.29 6.06 14.95
CA ASN A 515 -28.46 4.91 15.33
C ASN A 515 -27.02 5.38 15.68
N HIS A 516 -26.11 4.44 15.95
CA HIS A 516 -24.72 4.74 16.29
C HIS A 516 -24.00 5.57 15.22
N ASP A 517 -24.26 5.30 13.94
CA ASP A 517 -23.63 5.96 12.81
C ASP A 517 -24.12 7.39 12.59
N GLN A 518 -25.43 7.61 12.71
CA GLN A 518 -25.99 8.95 12.62
C GLN A 518 -25.53 9.80 13.81
N ARG A 519 -25.39 9.21 15.00
CA ARG A 519 -24.84 9.91 16.17
C ARG A 519 -23.37 10.26 15.97
N LYS A 520 -22.54 9.32 15.50
CA LYS A 520 -21.14 9.55 15.11
C LYS A 520 -21.03 10.75 14.17
N ASN A 521 -21.87 10.82 13.16
CA ASN A 521 -21.85 11.91 12.17
C ASN A 521 -22.13 13.28 12.80
N VAL A 522 -23.02 13.36 13.78
CA VAL A 522 -23.28 14.60 14.53
C VAL A 522 -22.05 15.03 15.34
N ILE A 523 -21.39 14.10 16.01
CA ILE A 523 -20.19 14.39 16.82
C ILE A 523 -19.03 14.84 15.91
N ASN A 524 -18.83 14.18 14.78
CA ASN A 524 -17.83 14.59 13.79
C ASN A 524 -18.12 16.00 13.25
N GLN A 525 -19.38 16.32 12.93
CA GLN A 525 -19.77 17.68 12.53
C GLN A 525 -19.41 18.72 13.60
N ILE A 526 -19.65 18.42 14.89
CA ILE A 526 -19.28 19.34 15.99
C ILE A 526 -17.77 19.56 16.04
N ILE A 527 -16.96 18.51 15.84
CA ILE A 527 -15.50 18.60 15.80
C ILE A 527 -15.06 19.50 14.64
N ILE A 528 -15.59 19.27 13.44
CA ILE A 528 -15.29 20.03 12.22
C ILE A 528 -15.68 21.51 12.40
N ASP A 529 -16.88 21.79 12.87
CA ASP A 529 -17.40 23.16 13.06
C ASP A 529 -16.62 23.93 14.14
N SER A 530 -16.11 23.22 15.15
CA SER A 530 -15.35 23.84 16.25
C SER A 530 -13.89 24.11 15.88
N HIS A 531 -13.41 23.59 14.76
CA HIS A 531 -12.01 23.73 14.31
C HIS A 531 -11.91 24.19 12.85
N PRO A 532 -12.52 25.35 12.49
CA PRO A 532 -12.51 25.82 11.11
C PRO A 532 -11.09 26.10 10.63
N GLY A 533 -10.74 25.56 9.46
CA GLY A 533 -9.44 25.78 8.82
C GLY A 533 -8.33 24.80 9.23
N VAL A 534 -8.62 23.82 10.10
CA VAL A 534 -7.71 22.68 10.31
C VAL A 534 -7.92 21.68 9.17
N THR A 535 -6.91 21.52 8.32
CA THR A 535 -6.92 20.50 7.27
C THR A 535 -6.84 19.11 7.90
N ASP A 536 -7.62 18.17 7.36
CA ASP A 536 -7.61 16.77 7.79
C ASP A 536 -7.88 16.60 9.31
N ILE A 537 -8.87 17.35 9.81
CA ILE A 537 -9.26 17.37 11.23
C ILE A 537 -9.78 16.00 11.73
N MET A 538 -10.25 15.15 10.83
CA MET A 538 -10.75 13.80 11.15
C MET A 538 -9.71 12.69 10.94
N GLY A 539 -8.56 12.99 10.31
CA GLY A 539 -7.42 12.08 10.12
C GLY A 539 -6.21 12.51 10.96
N ASP A 540 -5.11 12.91 10.32
CA ASP A 540 -3.82 13.16 10.99
C ASP A 540 -3.85 14.28 12.04
N SER A 541 -4.75 15.25 11.87
CA SER A 541 -4.89 16.36 12.82
C SER A 541 -5.87 16.05 13.97
N TYR A 542 -6.53 14.89 13.96
CA TYR A 542 -7.47 14.49 15.00
C TYR A 542 -6.79 14.35 16.36
N LYS A 543 -7.51 14.68 17.42
CA LYS A 543 -7.09 14.44 18.80
C LYS A 543 -8.27 13.95 19.65
N ALA A 544 -8.00 13.03 20.56
CA ALA A 544 -9.04 12.43 21.40
C ALA A 544 -9.81 13.47 22.23
N GLU A 545 -9.16 14.55 22.67
CA GLU A 545 -9.82 15.64 23.39
C GLU A 545 -10.89 16.37 22.56
N TYR A 546 -10.83 16.33 21.22
CA TYR A 546 -11.84 16.94 20.37
C TYR A 546 -13.18 16.21 20.48
N ALA A 547 -13.16 14.88 20.58
CA ALA A 547 -14.39 14.12 20.83
C ALA A 547 -14.97 14.45 22.21
N VAL A 548 -14.13 14.52 23.26
CA VAL A 548 -14.59 14.91 24.61
C VAL A 548 -15.28 16.27 24.61
N GLN A 549 -14.68 17.27 23.96
CA GLN A 549 -15.26 18.62 23.82
C GLN A 549 -16.54 18.62 22.98
N ALA A 550 -16.58 17.82 21.92
CA ALA A 550 -17.75 17.71 21.06
C ALA A 550 -18.94 17.08 21.81
N TRP A 551 -18.71 16.05 22.62
CA TRP A 551 -19.73 15.45 23.48
C TRP A 551 -20.24 16.39 24.57
N GLU A 552 -19.35 17.13 25.23
CA GLU A 552 -19.76 18.16 26.20
C GLU A 552 -20.67 19.21 25.52
N LYS A 553 -20.31 19.63 24.30
CA LYS A 553 -21.12 20.55 23.51
C LYS A 553 -22.44 19.94 23.06
N TYR A 554 -22.45 18.68 22.64
CA TYR A 554 -23.64 17.94 22.27
C TYR A 554 -24.65 17.89 23.43
N TYR A 555 -24.24 17.43 24.61
CA TYR A 555 -25.15 17.33 25.77
C TYR A 555 -25.62 18.68 26.29
N ASN A 556 -24.77 19.71 26.26
CA ASN A 556 -25.21 21.07 26.58
C ASN A 556 -26.24 21.61 25.58
N ASP A 557 -26.09 21.28 24.29
CA ASP A 557 -27.02 21.65 23.21
C ASP A 557 -28.33 20.86 23.30
N GLU A 558 -28.27 19.58 23.68
CA GLU A 558 -29.42 18.71 23.89
C GLU A 558 -30.38 19.25 24.96
N LEU A 559 -29.87 19.96 25.96
CA LEU A 559 -30.68 20.62 26.99
C LEU A 559 -31.33 21.93 26.55
N GLN A 560 -31.03 22.43 25.33
CA GLN A 560 -31.58 23.69 24.83
C GLN A 560 -32.93 23.47 24.12
N THR A 561 -33.80 24.49 24.21
CA THR A 561 -35.03 24.57 23.42
C THR A 561 -34.74 24.82 21.93
N ASN A 562 -33.70 25.62 21.65
CA ASN A 562 -33.18 25.85 20.31
C ASN A 562 -31.81 25.18 20.21
N LYS A 563 -31.79 23.99 19.64
CA LYS A 563 -30.60 23.16 19.42
C LYS A 563 -29.87 23.57 18.14
N GLN A 564 -28.55 23.49 18.17
CA GLN A 564 -27.68 23.68 17.02
C GLN A 564 -27.29 22.35 16.35
N TYR A 565 -27.05 21.30 17.13
CA TYR A 565 -26.53 20.01 16.68
C TYR A 565 -27.45 18.85 17.08
N ALA A 566 -27.93 18.84 18.32
CA ALA A 566 -28.80 17.78 18.82
C ALA A 566 -30.16 17.76 18.08
N ILE A 567 -30.70 16.56 17.90
CA ILE A 567 -31.93 16.32 17.14
C ILE A 567 -33.12 16.92 17.88
N TYR A 568 -34.00 17.62 17.18
CA TYR A 568 -35.26 18.13 17.75
C TYR A 568 -36.31 17.01 17.86
N ASN A 569 -37.28 17.15 18.76
CA ASN A 569 -38.49 16.32 18.75
C ASN A 569 -38.23 14.80 18.79
N VAL A 570 -37.16 14.33 19.44
CA VAL A 570 -36.82 12.89 19.56
C VAL A 570 -38.03 12.08 20.06
N LEU A 571 -38.71 12.55 21.12
CA LEU A 571 -39.91 11.90 21.63
C LEU A 571 -41.07 11.85 20.62
N ALA A 572 -41.28 12.90 19.82
CA ALA A 572 -42.35 12.88 18.82
C ALA A 572 -42.02 11.93 17.65
N GLN A 573 -40.75 11.81 17.29
CA GLN A 573 -40.27 10.85 16.29
C GLN A 573 -40.49 9.41 16.79
N TYR A 574 -40.08 9.08 18.02
CA TYR A 574 -40.36 7.77 18.62
C TYR A 574 -41.86 7.50 18.77
N ALA A 575 -42.67 8.50 19.11
CA ALA A 575 -44.12 8.31 19.22
C ALA A 575 -44.75 7.91 17.88
N ILE A 576 -44.30 8.52 16.78
CA ILE A 576 -44.71 8.11 15.43
C ILE A 576 -44.22 6.69 15.14
N LEU A 577 -42.91 6.45 15.24
CA LEU A 577 -42.28 5.17 14.92
C LEU A 577 -42.90 4.00 15.72
N LEU A 578 -43.05 4.14 17.03
CA LEU A 578 -43.59 3.10 17.91
C LEU A 578 -45.09 2.86 17.71
N SER A 579 -45.80 3.79 17.06
CA SER A 579 -47.21 3.63 16.70
C SER A 579 -47.44 3.09 15.28
N ASN A 580 -46.42 3.15 14.42
CA ASN A 580 -46.53 2.74 13.03
C ASN A 580 -46.85 1.24 12.92
N LYS A 581 -47.74 0.92 11.97
CA LYS A 581 -48.02 -0.43 11.48
C LYS A 581 -46.99 -0.78 10.40
N ASP A 582 -46.77 -2.08 10.19
CA ASP A 582 -45.95 -2.65 9.14
C ASP A 582 -44.48 -2.21 9.24
N THR A 583 -43.91 -2.30 10.45
CA THR A 583 -42.49 -2.03 10.70
C THR A 583 -42.03 -2.62 12.04
N VAL A 584 -40.78 -3.08 12.08
CA VAL A 584 -40.08 -3.39 13.33
C VAL A 584 -39.28 -2.14 13.77
N PRO A 585 -39.72 -1.40 14.81
CA PRO A 585 -39.02 -0.21 15.26
C PRO A 585 -37.73 -0.56 16.00
N GLN A 586 -36.69 0.24 15.79
CA GLN A 586 -35.43 0.18 16.53
C GLN A 586 -35.27 1.37 17.48
N ILE A 587 -34.76 1.09 18.67
CA ILE A 587 -34.44 2.06 19.74
C ILE A 587 -32.93 2.11 19.93
N TYR A 588 -32.38 3.32 19.89
CA TYR A 588 -30.94 3.54 20.03
C TYR A 588 -30.52 3.68 21.50
N TYR A 589 -29.44 3.00 21.90
CA TYR A 589 -28.82 3.12 23.22
C TYR A 589 -28.63 4.59 23.65
N GLY A 590 -28.06 5.42 22.79
CA GLY A 590 -27.73 6.81 23.12
C GLY A 590 -28.92 7.75 23.28
N ASP A 591 -30.12 7.34 22.84
CA ASP A 591 -31.35 8.06 23.16
C ASP A 591 -31.94 7.61 24.50
N MET A 592 -31.48 6.49 25.06
CA MET A 592 -31.90 5.98 26.38
C MET A 592 -30.89 6.35 27.48
N PHE A 593 -29.60 6.35 27.17
CA PHE A 593 -28.51 6.51 28.14
C PHE A 593 -27.46 7.52 27.67
N ASP A 594 -26.71 8.08 28.63
CA ASP A 594 -25.58 8.97 28.36
C ASP A 594 -24.40 8.17 27.78
N GLU A 595 -24.02 8.47 26.54
CA GLU A 595 -22.99 7.81 25.74
C GLU A 595 -21.58 8.12 26.25
N THR A 596 -21.42 9.08 27.15
CA THR A 596 -20.13 9.44 27.77
C THR A 596 -19.91 8.78 29.13
N LYS A 597 -20.89 8.00 29.62
CA LYS A 597 -20.83 7.30 30.90
C LYS A 597 -20.66 5.80 30.71
N PRO A 598 -20.13 5.07 31.71
CA PRO A 598 -20.18 3.62 31.73
C PRO A 598 -21.58 3.09 31.39
N TYR A 599 -21.61 1.88 30.83
CA TYR A 599 -22.82 1.27 30.28
C TYR A 599 -24.03 1.38 31.23
N MET A 600 -25.12 1.96 30.74
CA MET A 600 -26.39 2.17 31.47
C MET A 600 -26.28 2.99 32.78
N GLU A 601 -25.14 3.62 33.10
CA GLU A 601 -24.95 4.31 34.39
C GLU A 601 -25.86 5.53 34.54
N SER A 602 -26.08 6.28 33.46
CA SER A 602 -26.86 7.51 33.47
C SER A 602 -27.89 7.51 32.35
N LYS A 603 -29.13 7.87 32.69
CA LYS A 603 -30.25 7.97 31.74
C LYS A 603 -30.16 9.27 30.94
N SER A 604 -30.56 9.22 29.67
CA SER A 604 -30.75 10.40 28.84
C SER A 604 -31.98 11.20 29.31
N ILE A 605 -32.16 12.42 28.78
CA ILE A 605 -33.36 13.22 29.02
C ILE A 605 -34.64 12.64 28.36
N TYR A 606 -34.48 11.67 27.45
CA TYR A 606 -35.58 11.06 26.70
C TYR A 606 -36.05 9.72 27.29
N TYR A 607 -35.24 9.10 28.17
CA TYR A 607 -35.47 7.76 28.72
C TYR A 607 -36.92 7.53 29.18
N ASP A 608 -37.44 8.37 30.08
CA ASP A 608 -38.78 8.16 30.66
C ASP A 608 -39.89 8.22 29.60
N GLY A 609 -39.72 9.07 28.57
CA GLY A 609 -40.68 9.20 27.48
C GLY A 609 -40.66 8.02 26.54
N ILE A 610 -39.47 7.52 26.18
CA ILE A 610 -39.31 6.34 25.34
C ILE A 610 -39.84 5.10 26.07
N VAL A 611 -39.51 4.91 27.35
CA VAL A 611 -40.05 3.81 28.17
C VAL A 611 -41.57 3.86 28.27
N ALA A 612 -42.15 5.05 28.46
CA ALA A 612 -43.60 5.20 28.47
C ALA A 612 -44.24 4.78 27.14
N MET A 613 -43.60 5.10 26.00
CA MET A 613 -44.08 4.72 24.67
C MET A 613 -43.89 3.23 24.37
N LEU A 614 -42.79 2.62 24.79
CA LEU A 614 -42.55 1.19 24.64
C LEU A 614 -43.61 0.37 25.40
N LYS A 615 -43.86 0.73 26.66
CA LYS A 615 -44.94 0.12 27.46
C LYS A 615 -46.32 0.37 26.84
N ALA A 616 -46.55 1.57 26.31
CA ALA A 616 -47.80 1.88 25.61
C ALA A 616 -47.96 1.06 24.32
N ARG A 617 -46.87 0.81 23.60
CA ARG A 617 -46.86 -0.02 22.39
C ARG A 617 -47.30 -1.43 22.72
N GLN A 618 -46.64 -2.07 23.68
CA GLN A 618 -46.98 -3.41 24.15
C GLN A 618 -48.44 -3.52 24.60
N LYS A 619 -48.97 -2.48 25.26
CA LYS A 619 -50.31 -2.50 25.86
C LYS A 619 -51.45 -2.11 24.93
N TYR A 620 -51.22 -1.23 23.96
CA TYR A 620 -52.29 -0.59 23.18
C TYR A 620 -52.11 -0.65 21.66
N VAL A 621 -50.90 -0.76 21.13
CA VAL A 621 -50.68 -0.60 19.68
C VAL A 621 -51.05 -1.88 18.94
N ALA A 622 -52.19 -1.85 18.24
CA ALA A 622 -52.69 -2.94 17.41
C ALA A 622 -53.74 -2.43 16.41
N GLY A 623 -54.08 -3.26 15.42
CA GLY A 623 -55.08 -2.96 14.40
C GLY A 623 -54.53 -2.14 13.23
N GLY A 624 -55.43 -1.79 12.30
CA GLY A 624 -55.09 -0.95 11.15
C GLY A 624 -54.68 0.46 11.57
N GLN A 625 -54.07 1.20 10.64
CA GLN A 625 -53.59 2.56 10.85
C GLN A 625 -54.20 3.54 9.84
N SER A 626 -54.42 4.78 10.27
CA SER A 626 -54.54 5.89 9.33
C SER A 626 -53.94 7.18 9.89
N TYR A 627 -53.57 8.06 8.98
CA TYR A 627 -53.17 9.43 9.30
C TYR A 627 -54.27 10.43 8.96
N GLN A 628 -54.55 11.33 9.90
CA GLN A 628 -55.46 12.47 9.74
C GLN A 628 -54.65 13.76 9.76
N SER A 629 -54.63 14.49 8.64
CA SER A 629 -53.95 15.79 8.53
C SER A 629 -54.91 16.94 8.82
N TYR A 630 -54.39 17.96 9.53
CA TYR A 630 -55.09 19.21 9.82
C TYR A 630 -54.34 20.42 9.25
N GLY A 631 -53.63 20.21 8.14
CA GLY A 631 -52.73 21.16 7.50
C GLY A 631 -51.29 20.63 7.40
N ASP A 632 -50.37 21.53 7.07
CA ASP A 632 -48.95 21.19 6.87
C ASP A 632 -48.19 20.96 8.20
N ASP A 633 -48.71 21.46 9.33
CA ASP A 633 -48.01 21.56 10.62
C ASP A 633 -48.64 20.75 11.76
N LEU A 634 -49.68 19.96 11.49
CA LEU A 634 -50.38 19.17 12.50
C LEU A 634 -51.01 17.89 11.91
N ILE A 635 -50.74 16.75 12.56
CA ILE A 635 -51.22 15.44 12.16
C ILE A 635 -51.65 14.60 13.36
N ALA A 636 -52.55 13.63 13.14
CA ALA A 636 -52.85 12.55 14.07
C ALA A 636 -52.68 11.19 13.39
N SER A 637 -51.82 10.33 13.94
CA SER A 637 -51.71 8.91 13.59
C SER A 637 -52.65 8.11 14.49
N VAL A 638 -53.54 7.31 13.93
CA VAL A 638 -54.51 6.50 14.69
C VAL A 638 -54.31 5.02 14.41
N ARG A 639 -54.12 4.25 15.48
CA ARG A 639 -54.24 2.79 15.48
C ARG A 639 -55.61 2.41 16.06
N TYR A 640 -56.38 1.62 15.33
CA TYR A 640 -57.79 1.36 15.64
C TYR A 640 -58.04 0.25 16.68
N GLY A 641 -57.00 -0.40 17.19
CA GLY A 641 -57.12 -1.48 18.17
C GLY A 641 -57.26 -2.86 17.55
N LYS A 642 -56.95 -3.88 18.34
CA LYS A 642 -56.86 -5.29 17.91
C LYS A 642 -58.16 -5.76 17.25
N GLY A 643 -58.06 -6.38 16.08
CA GLY A 643 -59.21 -6.81 15.28
C GLY A 643 -59.98 -5.68 14.55
N ASN A 644 -59.61 -4.41 14.73
CA ASN A 644 -60.21 -3.28 14.00
C ASN A 644 -59.25 -2.80 12.90
N ALA A 645 -59.57 -3.08 11.63
CA ALA A 645 -58.71 -2.72 10.51
C ALA A 645 -58.89 -1.26 10.02
N SER A 646 -59.96 -0.56 10.41
CA SER A 646 -60.24 0.81 9.95
C SER A 646 -61.17 1.57 10.88
N ALA A 647 -61.35 2.88 10.66
CA ALA A 647 -62.29 3.72 11.40
C ALA A 647 -63.74 3.21 11.37
N GLN A 648 -64.13 2.41 10.37
CA GLN A 648 -65.49 1.89 10.25
C GLN A 648 -65.63 0.48 10.82
N ALA A 649 -64.53 -0.18 11.15
CA ALA A 649 -64.52 -1.53 11.68
C ALA A 649 -65.16 -1.58 13.08
N LYS A 650 -65.81 -2.72 13.37
CA LYS A 650 -66.31 -3.12 14.69
C LYS A 650 -65.86 -4.56 14.93
N GLY A 651 -64.55 -4.77 14.93
CA GLY A 651 -63.93 -6.07 15.10
C GLY A 651 -64.48 -6.83 16.30
N SER A 652 -64.40 -8.16 16.25
CA SER A 652 -64.92 -9.04 17.30
C SER A 652 -63.89 -9.41 18.36
N ASP A 653 -62.65 -8.92 18.26
CA ASP A 653 -61.59 -9.20 19.24
C ASP A 653 -61.95 -8.57 20.60
N PRO A 654 -61.86 -9.32 21.72
CA PRO A 654 -62.17 -8.80 23.05
C PRO A 654 -61.34 -7.58 23.46
N LEU A 655 -60.09 -7.48 22.98
CA LEU A 655 -59.19 -6.35 23.25
C LEU A 655 -59.44 -5.18 22.31
N GLY A 656 -60.29 -5.32 21.30
CA GLY A 656 -60.50 -4.30 20.27
C GLY A 656 -60.97 -2.95 20.80
N ARG A 657 -61.61 -2.90 21.98
CA ARG A 657 -61.95 -1.62 22.64
C ARG A 657 -60.89 -1.13 23.60
N THR A 658 -60.14 -2.00 24.26
CA THR A 658 -59.13 -1.62 25.26
C THR A 658 -57.73 -1.44 24.66
N THR A 659 -57.60 -1.60 23.35
CA THR A 659 -56.41 -1.31 22.55
C THR A 659 -56.73 -0.23 21.50
N GLY A 660 -55.74 0.24 20.77
CA GLY A 660 -55.81 1.41 19.90
C GLY A 660 -55.18 2.64 20.55
N MET A 661 -54.76 3.58 19.72
CA MET A 661 -54.00 4.76 20.15
C MET A 661 -54.14 5.89 19.14
N ALA A 662 -54.13 7.13 19.61
CA ALA A 662 -53.88 8.29 18.76
C ALA A 662 -52.62 9.02 19.17
N VAL A 663 -51.72 9.25 18.22
CA VAL A 663 -50.50 10.06 18.38
C VAL A 663 -50.69 11.34 17.60
N ILE A 664 -50.75 12.46 18.30
CA ILE A 664 -50.99 13.80 17.75
C ILE A 664 -49.68 14.57 17.81
N VAL A 665 -49.20 14.98 16.63
CA VAL A 665 -47.93 15.67 16.49
C VAL A 665 -48.12 16.98 15.72
N SER A 666 -47.56 18.05 16.27
CA SER A 666 -47.29 19.28 15.53
C SER A 666 -45.79 19.51 15.49
N ASN A 667 -45.27 20.01 14.38
CA ASN A 667 -43.88 20.45 14.25
C ASN A 667 -43.75 21.98 14.29
N ASN A 668 -44.80 22.69 14.72
CA ASN A 668 -44.81 24.15 14.80
C ASN A 668 -44.91 24.62 16.26
N PRO A 669 -43.80 25.08 16.88
CA PRO A 669 -43.78 25.47 18.28
C PRO A 669 -44.63 26.71 18.60
N THR A 670 -45.00 27.51 17.60
CA THR A 670 -45.81 28.72 17.76
C THR A 670 -47.23 28.55 17.23
N MET A 671 -47.64 27.30 16.94
CA MET A 671 -48.99 26.98 16.52
C MET A 671 -50.00 27.53 17.52
N GLN A 672 -50.89 28.41 17.05
CA GLN A 672 -51.99 28.92 17.86
C GLN A 672 -52.92 27.79 18.30
N GLN A 673 -53.68 28.02 19.36
CA GLN A 673 -54.62 27.01 19.85
C GLN A 673 -55.64 26.66 18.76
N ARG A 674 -55.81 25.36 18.47
CA ARG A 674 -56.77 24.82 17.50
C ARG A 674 -57.57 23.70 18.17
N THR A 675 -58.83 23.57 17.76
CA THR A 675 -59.65 22.40 18.08
C THR A 675 -59.69 21.49 16.88
N ILE A 676 -59.34 20.23 17.08
CA ILE A 676 -59.35 19.17 16.05
C ILE A 676 -60.23 18.02 16.49
N THR A 677 -60.70 17.26 15.50
CA THR A 677 -61.49 16.04 15.71
C THR A 677 -60.70 14.86 15.17
N VAL A 678 -60.31 13.95 16.07
CA VAL A 678 -59.57 12.72 15.73
C VAL A 678 -60.55 11.56 15.68
N ALA A 679 -60.71 10.95 14.51
CA ALA A 679 -61.56 9.78 14.36
C ALA A 679 -60.87 8.53 14.95
N MET A 680 -61.20 8.18 16.19
CA MET A 680 -60.72 6.96 16.86
C MET A 680 -61.38 5.70 16.31
N GLY A 681 -62.50 5.85 15.61
CA GLY A 681 -63.22 4.78 14.92
C GLY A 681 -64.47 4.30 15.65
N LYS A 682 -65.42 3.75 14.88
CA LYS A 682 -66.74 3.34 15.37
C LYS A 682 -66.71 2.24 16.44
N ALA A 683 -65.67 1.41 16.44
CA ALA A 683 -65.44 0.44 17.51
C ALA A 683 -65.30 1.10 18.88
N HIS A 684 -64.90 2.38 18.92
CA HIS A 684 -64.64 3.16 20.11
C HIS A 684 -65.68 4.27 20.35
N ALA A 685 -66.91 4.14 19.82
CA ALA A 685 -67.99 5.06 20.14
C ALA A 685 -68.25 5.13 21.65
N ASN A 686 -68.48 6.36 22.15
CA ASN A 686 -68.77 6.68 23.55
C ASN A 686 -67.75 6.14 24.56
N GLN A 687 -66.48 6.09 24.17
CA GLN A 687 -65.40 5.55 24.97
C GLN A 687 -64.54 6.65 25.58
N GLN A 688 -64.10 6.42 26.82
CA GLN A 688 -63.13 7.28 27.48
C GLN A 688 -61.71 6.98 27.02
N TYR A 689 -60.96 8.04 26.73
CA TYR A 689 -59.54 8.04 26.42
C TYR A 689 -58.79 8.90 27.42
N MET A 690 -57.62 8.44 27.84
CA MET A 690 -56.69 9.18 28.69
C MET A 690 -55.53 9.72 27.86
N ASN A 691 -55.05 10.90 28.23
CA ASN A 691 -53.86 11.49 27.65
C ASN A 691 -52.61 10.92 28.34
N LEU A 692 -52.04 9.87 27.77
CA LEU A 692 -50.88 9.19 28.33
C LEU A 692 -49.61 10.05 28.25
N ILE A 693 -49.41 10.79 27.17
CA ILE A 693 -48.24 11.68 27.01
C ILE A 693 -48.74 13.02 26.56
N ASN A 694 -48.49 14.07 27.34
CA ASN A 694 -48.96 15.41 27.01
C ASN A 694 -47.84 16.43 27.08
N THR A 695 -47.75 17.27 26.05
CA THR A 695 -46.85 18.42 26.06
C THR A 695 -47.45 19.57 26.86
N THR A 696 -46.62 20.17 27.71
CA THR A 696 -46.96 21.32 28.55
C THR A 696 -45.90 22.42 28.39
N ALA A 697 -46.21 23.63 28.84
CA ALA A 697 -45.21 24.68 28.95
C ALA A 697 -44.22 24.33 30.07
N SER A 698 -42.94 24.57 29.84
CA SER A 698 -41.91 24.36 30.87
C SER A 698 -40.90 25.50 30.86
N SER A 699 -40.41 25.84 32.06
CA SER A 699 -39.28 26.75 32.28
C SER A 699 -38.00 26.00 32.68
N SER A 700 -38.03 24.67 32.73
CA SER A 700 -36.87 23.82 33.06
C SER A 700 -36.32 23.13 31.81
N ASN A 701 -35.02 22.84 31.81
CA ASN A 701 -34.35 22.22 30.67
C ASN A 701 -34.68 20.72 30.48
N VAL A 702 -35.42 20.09 31.40
CA VAL A 702 -35.75 18.65 31.39
C VAL A 702 -37.24 18.39 31.64
N GLY A 703 -38.11 19.37 31.39
CA GLY A 703 -39.55 19.26 31.62
C GLY A 703 -40.36 19.75 30.42
N GLY A 704 -41.69 19.67 30.53
CA GLY A 704 -42.60 20.10 29.45
C GLY A 704 -43.26 18.94 28.70
N VAL A 705 -43.07 17.71 29.19
CA VAL A 705 -43.86 16.54 28.83
C VAL A 705 -44.28 15.85 30.13
N SER A 706 -45.55 15.48 30.25
CA SER A 706 -46.06 14.66 31.34
C SER A 706 -46.38 13.27 30.83
N TYR A 707 -45.95 12.24 31.58
CA TYR A 707 -46.26 10.85 31.33
C TYR A 707 -47.31 10.43 32.36
N ASN A 708 -48.49 10.01 31.89
CA ASN A 708 -49.71 9.70 32.64
C ASN A 708 -50.49 10.93 33.14
N SER A 709 -51.14 11.68 32.22
CA SER A 709 -52.01 12.80 32.59
C SER A 709 -53.39 12.32 33.07
N ASP A 710 -53.94 12.97 34.09
CA ASP A 710 -55.34 12.77 34.55
C ASP A 710 -56.40 13.27 33.55
N SER A 711 -55.99 13.75 32.37
CA SER A 711 -56.90 14.26 31.35
C SER A 711 -57.62 13.10 30.66
N ILE A 712 -58.91 12.97 30.94
CA ILE A 712 -59.81 12.01 30.30
C ILE A 712 -60.83 12.76 29.45
N LEU A 713 -61.00 12.29 28.21
CA LEU A 713 -62.03 12.77 27.28
C LEU A 713 -62.84 11.58 26.77
N THR A 714 -64.08 11.83 26.36
CA THR A 714 -64.98 10.78 25.83
C THR A 714 -65.21 11.03 24.35
N THR A 715 -65.11 9.99 23.53
CA THR A 715 -65.50 10.05 22.11
C THR A 715 -67.01 10.23 21.95
N ASP A 716 -67.44 10.81 20.84
CA ASP A 716 -68.86 10.90 20.49
C ASP A 716 -69.44 9.54 20.05
N SER A 717 -70.71 9.54 19.59
CA SER A 717 -71.41 8.34 19.09
C SER A 717 -70.81 7.76 17.81
N ASP A 718 -69.99 8.51 17.09
CA ASP A 718 -69.30 8.06 15.87
C ASP A 718 -67.85 7.63 16.15
N GLY A 719 -67.40 7.77 17.41
CA GLY A 719 -66.04 7.42 17.83
C GLY A 719 -65.02 8.52 17.56
N ASN A 720 -65.45 9.79 17.50
CA ASN A 720 -64.53 10.91 17.34
C ASN A 720 -64.12 11.52 18.68
N LEU A 721 -62.83 11.80 18.85
CA LEU A 721 -62.25 12.46 20.00
C LEU A 721 -61.96 13.93 19.65
N VAL A 722 -62.59 14.87 20.35
CA VAL A 722 -62.38 16.31 20.11
C VAL A 722 -61.30 16.84 21.03
N LEU A 723 -60.20 17.34 20.46
CA LEU A 723 -59.01 17.78 21.19
C LEU A 723 -58.78 19.28 21.00
N THR A 724 -58.32 19.96 22.04
CA THR A 724 -57.85 21.36 21.95
C THR A 724 -56.35 21.40 22.24
N ILE A 725 -55.57 21.82 21.25
CA ILE A 725 -54.11 21.73 21.27
C ILE A 725 -53.45 23.03 20.82
N LYS A 726 -52.22 23.27 21.23
CA LYS A 726 -51.39 24.41 20.83
C LYS A 726 -49.91 23.99 20.76
N GLY A 727 -49.10 24.77 20.06
CA GLY A 727 -47.65 24.57 20.00
C GLY A 727 -46.95 24.97 21.30
N TYR A 728 -45.84 24.28 21.58
CA TYR A 728 -44.93 24.49 22.70
C TYR A 728 -43.47 24.45 22.23
N ALA A 729 -42.59 25.09 22.98
CA ALA A 729 -41.16 25.03 22.78
C ALA A 729 -40.49 24.71 24.12
N ASN A 730 -39.93 23.52 24.24
CA ASN A 730 -39.08 23.08 25.33
C ASN A 730 -38.01 22.11 24.76
N PRO A 731 -37.03 21.65 25.55
CA PRO A 731 -35.94 20.80 25.03
C PRO A 731 -36.38 19.43 24.50
N LEU A 732 -37.53 18.91 24.96
CA LEU A 732 -38.07 17.62 24.55
C LEU A 732 -39.00 17.72 23.34
N VAL A 733 -39.77 18.81 23.25
CA VAL A 733 -40.79 19.05 22.22
C VAL A 733 -40.74 20.50 21.73
N ASN A 734 -40.61 20.65 20.42
CA ASN A 734 -40.61 21.91 19.67
C ASN A 734 -41.75 21.85 18.63
N GLY A 735 -42.98 21.98 19.12
CA GLY A 735 -44.21 21.62 18.44
C GLY A 735 -45.28 21.18 19.45
N TYR A 736 -45.99 20.10 19.17
CA TYR A 736 -46.89 19.44 20.11
C TYR A 736 -46.73 17.93 20.01
N LEU A 737 -46.77 17.24 21.15
CA LEU A 737 -46.89 15.79 21.26
C LEU A 737 -48.01 15.46 22.25
N GLY A 738 -48.97 14.67 21.78
CA GLY A 738 -50.07 14.11 22.55
C GLY A 738 -50.23 12.63 22.23
N VAL A 739 -50.33 11.74 23.22
CA VAL A 739 -50.62 10.31 23.02
C VAL A 739 -51.85 9.94 23.82
N TRP A 740 -52.92 9.52 23.13
CA TRP A 740 -54.20 9.17 23.74
C TRP A 740 -54.47 7.68 23.61
N VAL A 741 -54.82 7.04 24.73
CA VAL A 741 -55.08 5.60 24.83
C VAL A 741 -56.42 5.33 25.52
N PRO A 742 -57.11 4.22 25.23
CA PRO A 742 -58.40 3.92 25.84
C PRO A 742 -58.26 3.65 27.35
N VAL A 743 -59.21 4.15 28.13
CA VAL A 743 -59.33 3.82 29.55
C VAL A 743 -59.88 2.40 29.72
N GLY A 744 -59.45 1.72 30.78
CA GLY A 744 -60.00 0.41 31.19
C GLY A 744 -59.23 -0.81 30.70
N ALA A 745 -58.04 -0.62 30.11
CA ALA A 745 -57.11 -1.72 29.87
C ALA A 745 -56.64 -2.34 31.20
N ALA A 746 -56.63 -3.67 31.27
CA ALA A 746 -56.10 -4.40 32.42
C ALA A 746 -54.61 -4.08 32.64
N GLU A 747 -54.10 -4.22 33.86
CA GLU A 747 -52.70 -3.89 34.18
C GLU A 747 -51.73 -4.71 33.31
N ASP A 748 -52.00 -6.01 33.21
CA ASP A 748 -51.28 -7.06 32.46
C ASP A 748 -51.72 -7.21 31.00
N GLN A 749 -52.48 -6.25 30.45
CA GLN A 749 -52.92 -6.32 29.06
C GLN A 749 -51.74 -6.23 28.08
N VAL A 750 -51.73 -7.15 27.11
CA VAL A 750 -50.77 -7.17 26.00
C VAL A 750 -51.53 -7.16 24.67
N ALA A 751 -51.26 -6.14 23.85
CA ALA A 751 -51.86 -5.94 22.52
C ALA A 751 -51.15 -6.72 21.42
N THR A 752 -49.89 -7.11 21.64
CA THR A 752 -49.06 -7.84 20.66
C THR A 752 -49.74 -9.12 20.17
N THR A 753 -49.31 -9.56 18.99
CA THR A 753 -49.80 -10.78 18.35
C THR A 753 -48.68 -11.81 18.41
N ALA A 754 -48.99 -12.98 18.97
CA ALA A 754 -48.03 -14.09 18.97
C ALA A 754 -47.87 -14.65 17.55
N ASP A 755 -46.67 -15.16 17.27
CA ASP A 755 -46.39 -15.77 15.98
C ASP A 755 -47.29 -16.98 15.71
N SER A 756 -47.72 -17.09 14.45
CA SER A 756 -48.42 -18.26 13.97
C SER A 756 -47.48 -19.46 13.86
N THR A 757 -47.90 -20.58 14.45
CA THR A 757 -47.27 -21.90 14.25
C THR A 757 -47.79 -22.62 13.00
N ALA A 758 -48.76 -22.04 12.29
CA ALA A 758 -49.30 -22.61 11.08
C ALA A 758 -48.37 -22.35 9.90
N LYS A 759 -48.07 -23.41 9.12
CA LYS A 759 -47.24 -23.30 7.92
C LYS A 759 -47.97 -22.52 6.84
N LYS A 760 -47.35 -21.45 6.34
CA LYS A 760 -47.85 -20.59 5.28
C LYS A 760 -47.45 -21.13 3.91
N SER A 761 -48.31 -20.93 2.91
CA SER A 761 -48.08 -21.33 1.52
C SER A 761 -47.37 -20.27 0.67
N SER A 762 -47.06 -19.11 1.24
CA SER A 762 -46.46 -17.97 0.52
C SER A 762 -45.02 -18.23 0.07
N GLY A 763 -44.29 -19.10 0.78
CA GLY A 763 -42.86 -19.35 0.55
C GLY A 763 -41.94 -18.21 1.00
N LYS A 764 -42.50 -17.12 1.56
CA LYS A 764 -41.75 -16.01 2.15
C LYS A 764 -41.12 -16.40 3.49
N ILE A 765 -39.98 -15.79 3.81
CA ILE A 765 -39.38 -15.86 5.16
C ILE A 765 -40.09 -14.82 6.03
N TYR A 766 -39.91 -13.53 5.75
CA TYR A 766 -40.59 -12.47 6.47
C TYR A 766 -41.84 -11.95 5.76
N GLU A 767 -42.88 -11.66 6.54
CA GLU A 767 -44.13 -11.04 6.10
C GLU A 767 -44.50 -9.91 7.06
N SER A 768 -44.80 -8.73 6.52
CA SER A 768 -45.22 -7.58 7.31
C SER A 768 -46.64 -7.79 7.82
N ASN A 769 -46.80 -8.09 9.11
CA ASN A 769 -48.10 -8.38 9.71
C ASN A 769 -48.08 -8.07 11.21
N ALA A 770 -49.23 -8.22 11.87
CA ALA A 770 -49.35 -7.91 13.30
C ALA A 770 -48.38 -8.68 14.24
N ALA A 771 -47.91 -9.87 13.85
CA ALA A 771 -46.94 -10.64 14.64
C ALA A 771 -45.54 -10.06 14.48
N LEU A 772 -45.07 -9.84 13.25
CA LEU A 772 -43.78 -9.16 13.01
C LEU A 772 -43.77 -7.74 13.59
N ASP A 773 -44.88 -7.00 13.44
CA ASP A 773 -45.08 -5.69 14.07
C ASP A 773 -44.98 -5.75 15.60
N SER A 774 -45.10 -6.91 16.23
CA SER A 774 -44.98 -7.00 17.69
C SER A 774 -43.54 -6.91 18.19
N HIS A 775 -42.55 -7.04 17.30
CA HIS A 775 -41.13 -6.94 17.64
C HIS A 775 -40.70 -5.48 17.84
N VAL A 776 -39.65 -5.30 18.65
CA VAL A 776 -38.93 -4.05 18.89
C VAL A 776 -37.44 -4.38 19.06
N ILE A 777 -36.62 -3.77 18.22
CA ILE A 777 -35.15 -3.91 18.26
C ILE A 777 -34.58 -2.87 19.22
N TYR A 778 -33.64 -3.29 20.08
CA TYR A 778 -32.80 -2.39 20.85
C TYR A 778 -31.36 -2.51 20.37
N GLU A 779 -30.80 -1.41 19.85
CA GLU A 779 -29.38 -1.30 19.52
C GLU A 779 -28.63 -0.97 20.80
N ASP A 780 -27.83 -1.92 21.26
CA ASP A 780 -27.41 -2.00 22.65
C ASP A 780 -26.12 -1.25 22.98
N PHE A 781 -25.64 -0.37 22.09
CA PHE A 781 -24.34 0.27 22.23
C PHE A 781 -24.25 1.67 21.60
N SER A 782 -23.17 2.37 21.95
CA SER A 782 -22.68 3.56 21.25
C SER A 782 -21.21 3.36 20.90
N LEU A 783 -20.77 3.88 19.74
CA LEU A 783 -19.36 3.82 19.35
C LEU A 783 -18.47 4.49 20.38
N TYR A 784 -18.88 5.62 20.96
CA TYR A 784 -18.04 6.41 21.86
C TYR A 784 -17.99 5.88 23.30
N GLN A 785 -18.95 5.03 23.69
CA GLN A 785 -19.11 4.54 25.06
C GLN A 785 -17.74 4.23 25.72
N PRO A 786 -17.48 4.70 26.95
CA PRO A 786 -16.20 4.45 27.59
C PRO A 786 -16.00 2.96 27.90
N GLU A 787 -14.74 2.53 27.88
CA GLU A 787 -14.36 1.21 28.39
C GLU A 787 -14.65 1.10 29.90
N PHE A 788 -14.93 -0.11 30.36
CA PHE A 788 -15.17 -0.38 31.78
C PHE A 788 -13.87 -0.24 32.59
N ALA A 789 -13.96 0.34 33.79
CA ALA A 789 -12.84 0.39 34.74
C ALA A 789 -12.73 -0.86 35.62
N ASP A 790 -13.84 -1.61 35.75
CA ASP A 790 -13.96 -2.84 36.53
C ASP A 790 -14.63 -3.90 35.63
N ILE A 791 -13.92 -5.01 35.38
CA ILE A 791 -14.41 -6.09 34.51
C ILE A 791 -15.71 -6.72 35.03
N ASN A 792 -15.99 -6.63 36.33
CA ASN A 792 -17.26 -7.09 36.92
C ASN A 792 -18.42 -6.10 36.70
N LYS A 793 -18.16 -5.02 35.98
CA LYS A 793 -19.13 -4.01 35.54
C LYS A 793 -18.96 -3.72 34.05
N SER A 794 -18.47 -4.71 33.31
CA SER A 794 -18.43 -4.65 31.84
C SER A 794 -19.86 -4.54 31.28
N ALA A 795 -19.99 -4.11 30.03
CA ALA A 795 -21.29 -3.92 29.40
C ALA A 795 -22.11 -5.23 29.42
N TYR A 796 -21.47 -6.37 29.16
CA TYR A 796 -22.13 -7.68 29.20
C TYR A 796 -22.64 -8.06 30.60
N VAL A 797 -21.89 -7.76 31.67
CA VAL A 797 -22.35 -8.05 33.03
C VAL A 797 -23.56 -7.19 33.40
N VAL A 798 -23.49 -5.88 33.09
CA VAL A 798 -24.60 -4.96 33.36
C VAL A 798 -25.84 -5.34 32.53
N LEU A 799 -25.64 -5.73 31.26
CA LEU A 799 -26.73 -6.21 30.42
C LEU A 799 -27.38 -7.47 30.98
N ALA A 800 -26.59 -8.43 31.47
CA ALA A 800 -27.12 -9.65 32.08
C ALA A 800 -28.00 -9.35 33.32
N ASP A 801 -27.59 -8.40 34.16
CA ASP A 801 -28.34 -7.98 35.35
C ASP A 801 -29.67 -7.27 35.01
N HIS A 802 -29.76 -6.64 33.83
CA HIS A 802 -30.88 -5.80 33.42
C HIS A 802 -31.71 -6.38 32.26
N ALA A 803 -31.45 -7.60 31.79
CA ALA A 803 -32.18 -8.20 30.67
C ALA A 803 -33.71 -8.19 30.88
N GLN A 804 -34.18 -8.50 32.09
CA GLN A 804 -35.62 -8.48 32.40
C GLN A 804 -36.22 -7.07 32.32
N ASP A 805 -35.45 -6.02 32.68
CA ASP A 805 -35.93 -4.64 32.62
C ASP A 805 -36.30 -4.25 31.18
N PHE A 806 -35.52 -4.70 30.18
CA PHE A 806 -35.79 -4.46 28.77
C PHE A 806 -37.03 -5.21 28.27
N ALA A 807 -37.20 -6.47 28.68
CA ALA A 807 -38.40 -7.24 28.38
C ALA A 807 -39.66 -6.58 28.98
N ASP A 808 -39.57 -6.08 30.21
CA ASP A 808 -40.64 -5.35 30.91
C ASP A 808 -40.97 -3.98 30.26
N MET A 809 -40.04 -3.44 29.48
CA MET A 809 -40.30 -2.25 28.64
C MET A 809 -40.97 -2.63 27.32
N GLY A 810 -40.83 -3.87 26.85
CA GLY A 810 -41.39 -4.35 25.58
C GLY A 810 -40.36 -4.50 24.46
N VAL A 811 -39.06 -4.53 24.78
CA VAL A 811 -38.01 -4.96 23.84
C VAL A 811 -38.16 -6.46 23.58
N THR A 812 -37.94 -6.88 22.34
CA THR A 812 -37.99 -8.31 21.95
C THR A 812 -36.67 -8.80 21.37
N ASP A 813 -35.89 -7.90 20.77
CA ASP A 813 -34.71 -8.23 19.99
C ASP A 813 -33.57 -7.27 20.34
N PHE A 814 -32.38 -7.81 20.57
CA PHE A 814 -31.16 -7.05 20.78
C PHE A 814 -30.33 -7.07 19.50
N TRP A 815 -30.06 -5.89 18.95
CA TRP A 815 -28.91 -5.70 18.08
C TRP A 815 -27.70 -5.51 18.99
N MET A 816 -26.95 -6.59 19.17
CA MET A 816 -25.73 -6.64 19.97
C MET A 816 -24.57 -5.98 19.22
N ALA A 817 -23.79 -5.16 19.93
CA ALA A 817 -22.54 -4.60 19.43
C ALA A 817 -21.62 -5.69 18.85
N PRO A 818 -20.81 -5.37 17.82
CA PRO A 818 -19.88 -6.33 17.25
C PRO A 818 -18.90 -6.83 18.33
N PRO A 819 -18.96 -8.12 18.72
CA PRO A 819 -18.22 -8.62 19.87
C PRO A 819 -16.76 -8.93 19.55
N TYR A 820 -16.25 -8.48 18.41
CA TYR A 820 -14.96 -8.87 17.88
C TYR A 820 -13.80 -8.12 18.54
N THR A 821 -12.63 -8.76 18.54
CA THR A 821 -11.40 -8.07 18.93
C THR A 821 -11.09 -6.97 17.94
N SER A 822 -10.98 -5.74 18.45
CA SER A 822 -10.65 -4.57 17.64
C SER A 822 -9.16 -4.48 17.37
N PHE A 823 -8.82 -3.94 16.20
CA PHE A 823 -7.48 -3.47 15.89
C PHE A 823 -7.02 -2.43 16.92
N SER A 824 -5.77 -2.53 17.37
CA SER A 824 -5.24 -1.72 18.48
C SER A 824 -5.17 -0.21 18.21
N MET A 825 -5.30 0.22 16.96
CA MET A 825 -5.40 1.65 16.60
C MET A 825 -6.83 2.09 16.25
N SER A 826 -7.83 1.24 16.50
CA SER A 826 -9.24 1.65 16.43
C SER A 826 -9.44 2.85 17.35
N ARG A 827 -10.25 3.81 16.89
CA ARG A 827 -10.48 5.06 17.62
C ARG A 827 -11.24 4.83 18.92
N TYR A 828 -12.21 3.92 18.93
CA TYR A 828 -13.04 3.67 20.10
C TYR A 828 -13.12 2.21 20.52
N ASN A 829 -12.35 1.30 19.89
CA ASN A 829 -12.35 -0.14 20.15
C ASN A 829 -13.77 -0.76 20.06
N GLU A 830 -14.58 -0.21 19.17
CA GLU A 830 -16.01 -0.47 19.01
C GLU A 830 -16.37 -1.85 18.42
N GLY A 831 -15.39 -2.61 17.92
CA GLY A 831 -15.62 -3.94 17.35
C GLY A 831 -15.75 -3.97 15.82
N TYR A 832 -16.01 -2.86 15.12
CA TYR A 832 -16.07 -2.81 13.64
C TYR A 832 -14.69 -2.82 12.96
N SER A 833 -13.64 -2.39 13.67
CA SER A 833 -12.26 -2.42 13.17
C SER A 833 -11.63 -3.81 13.40
N ILE A 834 -12.15 -4.84 12.73
CA ILE A 834 -11.86 -6.25 13.05
C ILE A 834 -10.48 -6.67 12.58
N ASN A 835 -9.68 -7.24 13.48
CA ASN A 835 -8.44 -7.96 13.10
C ASN A 835 -8.56 -9.50 13.23
N ASP A 836 -9.55 -9.99 13.98
CA ASP A 836 -9.87 -11.40 14.18
C ASP A 836 -11.38 -11.60 14.38
N ARG A 837 -12.01 -12.33 13.45
CA ARG A 837 -13.46 -12.55 13.38
C ARG A 837 -14.00 -13.54 14.42
N TYR A 838 -13.15 -14.39 14.97
CA TYR A 838 -13.58 -15.49 15.85
C TYR A 838 -13.21 -15.27 17.32
N THR A 839 -12.35 -14.30 17.62
CA THR A 839 -12.00 -13.95 19.00
C THR A 839 -12.96 -12.91 19.55
N LEU A 840 -13.96 -13.38 20.33
CA LEU A 840 -15.01 -12.55 20.91
C LEU A 840 -14.70 -12.06 22.35
N GLY A 841 -13.43 -11.80 22.62
CA GLY A 841 -12.89 -11.45 23.94
C GLY A 841 -12.39 -12.65 24.73
N THR A 842 -11.21 -12.52 25.33
CA THR A 842 -10.57 -13.52 26.21
C THR A 842 -10.48 -12.99 27.64
N ASP A 843 -10.10 -13.83 28.59
CA ASP A 843 -9.89 -13.39 29.98
C ASP A 843 -8.67 -12.45 30.10
N GLU A 844 -7.62 -12.68 29.31
CA GLU A 844 -6.41 -11.84 29.29
C GLU A 844 -6.59 -10.54 28.48
N ALA A 845 -7.45 -10.58 27.46
CA ALA A 845 -7.75 -9.47 26.57
C ALA A 845 -9.27 -9.44 26.27
N PRO A 846 -10.07 -8.86 27.18
CA PRO A 846 -11.49 -8.63 26.93
C PRO A 846 -11.68 -7.63 25.79
N THR A 847 -12.83 -7.68 25.13
CA THR A 847 -13.25 -6.59 24.25
C THR A 847 -13.67 -5.38 25.09
N LYS A 848 -14.01 -4.29 24.41
CA LYS A 848 -14.63 -3.10 25.04
C LYS A 848 -15.87 -3.44 25.88
N TYR A 849 -16.56 -4.52 25.56
CA TYR A 849 -17.83 -4.90 26.17
C TYR A 849 -17.69 -5.97 27.27
N GLY A 850 -16.61 -6.76 27.26
CA GLY A 850 -16.32 -7.79 28.26
C GLY A 850 -15.57 -9.00 27.68
N THR A 851 -15.53 -10.10 28.45
CA THR A 851 -14.96 -11.38 27.96
C THR A 851 -16.00 -12.21 27.20
N GLY A 852 -15.54 -13.20 26.43
CA GLY A 852 -16.44 -14.12 25.73
C GLY A 852 -17.35 -14.95 26.66
N ALA A 853 -16.92 -15.21 27.91
CA ALA A 853 -17.76 -15.86 28.92
C ALA A 853 -18.86 -14.92 29.43
N GLN A 854 -18.54 -13.64 29.65
CA GLN A 854 -19.54 -12.64 30.04
C GLN A 854 -20.55 -12.38 28.92
N LEU A 855 -20.12 -12.38 27.65
CA LEU A 855 -21.04 -12.35 26.50
C LEU A 855 -22.01 -13.53 26.55
N ALA A 856 -21.52 -14.75 26.80
CA ALA A 856 -22.36 -15.92 26.91
C ALA A 856 -23.39 -15.81 28.06
N ASP A 857 -23.01 -15.24 29.20
CA ASP A 857 -23.93 -15.01 30.32
C ASP A 857 -24.98 -13.94 29.99
N ALA A 858 -24.61 -12.88 29.26
CA ALA A 858 -25.56 -11.89 28.76
C ALA A 858 -26.58 -12.51 27.79
N LEU A 859 -26.14 -13.34 26.84
CA LEU A 859 -27.04 -14.06 25.92
C LEU A 859 -28.02 -14.96 26.68
N LYS A 860 -27.56 -15.69 27.70
CA LYS A 860 -28.44 -16.51 28.54
C LYS A 860 -29.49 -15.67 29.27
N ALA A 861 -29.10 -14.51 29.80
CA ALA A 861 -30.02 -13.62 30.49
C ALA A 861 -31.08 -13.04 29.53
N ILE A 862 -30.68 -12.64 28.31
CA ILE A 862 -31.58 -12.19 27.25
C ILE A 862 -32.61 -13.28 26.90
N HIS A 863 -32.16 -14.51 26.67
CA HIS A 863 -33.07 -15.63 26.37
C HIS A 863 -33.97 -16.00 27.55
N ALA A 864 -33.44 -15.94 28.78
CA ALA A 864 -34.23 -16.21 29.99
C ALA A 864 -35.35 -15.18 30.20
N ALA A 865 -35.14 -13.93 29.78
CA ALA A 865 -36.14 -12.88 29.74
C ALA A 865 -37.11 -12.99 28.53
N GLY A 866 -36.90 -13.96 27.63
CA GLY A 866 -37.76 -14.24 26.47
C GLY A 866 -37.45 -13.41 25.23
N MET A 867 -36.31 -12.71 25.20
CA MET A 867 -35.86 -11.89 24.07
C MET A 867 -34.88 -12.66 23.17
N LYS A 868 -34.50 -12.04 22.06
CA LYS A 868 -33.54 -12.53 21.07
C LYS A 868 -32.31 -11.65 20.98
N ALA A 869 -31.19 -12.22 20.52
CA ALA A 869 -29.95 -11.50 20.31
C ALA A 869 -29.42 -11.73 18.88
N GLN A 870 -29.35 -10.66 18.10
CA GLN A 870 -28.69 -10.63 16.80
C GLN A 870 -27.31 -10.02 16.95
N VAL A 871 -26.31 -10.66 16.33
CA VAL A 871 -24.93 -10.16 16.30
C VAL A 871 -24.70 -9.30 15.07
N ASP A 872 -23.93 -8.23 15.22
CA ASP A 872 -23.50 -7.40 14.09
C ASP A 872 -22.44 -8.12 13.24
N MET A 873 -22.74 -8.37 11.98
CA MET A 873 -21.95 -9.16 11.06
C MET A 873 -21.24 -8.26 10.05
N VAL A 874 -19.91 -8.18 10.16
CA VAL A 874 -19.07 -7.23 9.43
C VAL A 874 -18.29 -7.97 8.34
N MET A 875 -18.93 -8.19 7.20
CA MET A 875 -18.36 -8.99 6.10
C MET A 875 -17.52 -8.17 5.10
N ASN A 876 -17.68 -6.84 5.07
CA ASN A 876 -17.02 -6.00 4.07
C ASN A 876 -15.50 -5.96 4.27
N GLN A 877 -15.02 -5.75 5.50
CA GLN A 877 -13.62 -5.41 5.73
C GLN A 877 -12.92 -6.18 6.86
N MET A 878 -11.59 -6.19 6.76
CA MET A 878 -10.67 -6.48 7.86
C MET A 878 -9.65 -5.35 8.00
N ILE A 879 -9.31 -4.99 9.24
CA ILE A 879 -8.43 -3.86 9.56
C ILE A 879 -7.27 -4.30 10.43
N GLY A 880 -6.07 -3.81 10.14
CA GLY A 880 -4.92 -3.99 11.01
C GLY A 880 -4.20 -5.33 10.85
N PHE A 881 -4.15 -5.87 9.64
CA PHE A 881 -3.30 -7.02 9.35
C PHE A 881 -1.82 -6.72 9.67
N PRO A 882 -1.09 -7.63 10.35
CA PRO A 882 0.26 -7.33 10.83
C PRO A 882 1.38 -7.59 9.82
N THR A 883 1.11 -8.34 8.74
CA THR A 883 2.16 -8.83 7.84
C THR A 883 1.97 -8.32 6.41
N GLN A 884 3.07 -7.84 5.83
CA GLN A 884 3.09 -7.33 4.46
C GLN A 884 3.15 -8.45 3.42
N GLU A 885 2.50 -8.21 2.29
CA GLU A 885 2.57 -8.98 1.04
C GLU A 885 2.84 -8.03 -0.13
N ALA A 886 3.61 -8.48 -1.12
CA ALA A 886 3.78 -7.75 -2.36
C ALA A 886 2.55 -7.95 -3.25
N VAL A 887 1.81 -6.87 -3.48
CA VAL A 887 0.59 -6.82 -4.30
C VAL A 887 0.78 -5.84 -5.45
N THR A 888 0.04 -6.01 -6.55
CA THR A 888 -0.02 -4.99 -7.61
C THR A 888 -1.26 -4.13 -7.38
N VAL A 889 -1.08 -2.80 -7.31
CA VAL A 889 -2.17 -1.87 -7.01
C VAL A 889 -2.38 -0.82 -8.09
N SER A 890 -3.61 -0.31 -8.17
CA SER A 890 -3.96 0.90 -8.92
C SER A 890 -4.74 1.87 -8.04
N ARG A 891 -4.55 3.18 -8.28
CA ARG A 891 -5.25 4.22 -7.52
C ARG A 891 -6.71 4.33 -7.97
N THR A 892 -7.65 4.24 -7.03
CA THR A 892 -9.09 4.14 -7.34
C THR A 892 -10.00 4.90 -6.38
N ASP A 893 -11.22 5.22 -6.80
CA ASP A 893 -12.34 5.59 -5.93
C ASP A 893 -12.99 4.34 -5.31
N ASN A 894 -14.02 4.54 -4.47
CA ASN A 894 -14.74 3.47 -3.78
C ASN A 894 -15.48 2.48 -4.70
N TYR A 895 -15.75 2.86 -5.96
CA TYR A 895 -16.38 1.98 -6.95
C TYR A 895 -15.37 1.16 -7.77
N GLY A 896 -14.06 1.33 -7.56
CA GLY A 896 -13.05 0.70 -8.40
C GLY A 896 -12.72 1.48 -9.68
N ASN A 897 -13.18 2.73 -9.83
CA ASN A 897 -12.80 3.58 -10.97
C ASN A 897 -11.49 4.33 -10.69
N THR A 898 -10.66 4.48 -11.73
CA THR A 898 -9.40 5.24 -11.63
C THR A 898 -9.60 6.63 -11.03
N LEU A 899 -8.92 6.91 -9.93
CA LEU A 899 -8.95 8.23 -9.29
C LEU A 899 -7.69 9.03 -9.63
N SER A 900 -7.89 10.33 -9.89
CA SER A 900 -6.81 11.30 -10.06
C SER A 900 -6.86 12.36 -8.96
N VAL A 901 -5.71 12.61 -8.33
CA VAL A 901 -5.53 13.57 -7.24
C VAL A 901 -4.50 14.60 -7.69
N ASP A 902 -4.90 15.87 -7.73
CA ASP A 902 -4.11 16.97 -8.32
C ASP A 902 -3.56 16.67 -9.73
N GLY A 903 -4.37 15.99 -10.55
CA GLY A 903 -4.01 15.59 -11.92
C GLY A 903 -2.99 14.46 -12.01
N LYS A 904 -2.69 13.78 -10.89
CA LYS A 904 -1.80 12.61 -10.82
C LYS A 904 -2.58 11.34 -10.49
N THR A 905 -2.10 10.21 -10.97
CA THR A 905 -2.61 8.87 -10.67
C THR A 905 -1.50 7.84 -10.92
N PHE A 906 -1.69 6.61 -10.49
CA PHE A 906 -0.82 5.47 -10.80
C PHE A 906 -1.65 4.20 -10.99
N ALA A 907 -1.11 3.26 -11.77
CA ALA A 907 -1.75 2.00 -12.05
C ALA A 907 -0.71 0.89 -12.23
N ASN A 908 -1.06 -0.31 -11.78
CA ASN A 908 -0.24 -1.52 -11.88
C ASN A 908 1.16 -1.37 -11.26
N GLU A 909 1.24 -0.75 -10.09
CA GLU A 909 2.48 -0.60 -9.34
C GLU A 909 2.59 -1.67 -8.25
N VAL A 910 3.77 -2.27 -8.07
CA VAL A 910 4.01 -3.17 -6.93
C VAL A 910 4.03 -2.35 -5.64
N TYR A 911 3.33 -2.85 -4.64
CA TYR A 911 3.14 -2.22 -3.34
C TYR A 911 3.22 -3.27 -2.23
N LEU A 912 3.77 -2.90 -1.08
CA LEU A 912 3.97 -3.83 0.05
C LEU A 912 2.83 -3.65 1.07
N ALA A 913 1.62 -4.07 0.70
CA ALA A 913 0.41 -3.89 1.53
C ALA A 913 0.41 -4.83 2.74
N TYR A 914 -0.18 -4.39 3.84
CA TYR A 914 -0.52 -5.24 4.98
C TYR A 914 -1.83 -5.99 4.70
N THR A 915 -1.72 -7.23 4.22
CA THR A 915 -2.84 -8.10 3.81
C THR A 915 -2.87 -9.44 4.55
N ILE A 916 -1.77 -9.81 5.23
CA ILE A 916 -1.66 -11.13 5.85
C ILE A 916 -1.96 -11.06 7.35
N GLY A 917 -3.00 -11.78 7.80
CA GLY A 917 -3.40 -11.80 9.21
C GLY A 917 -4.66 -12.63 9.54
N GLY A 918 -5.44 -12.17 10.53
CA GLY A 918 -6.67 -12.84 11.01
C GLY A 918 -6.64 -13.27 12.48
N GLY A 919 -5.49 -13.25 13.16
CA GLY A 919 -5.39 -13.59 14.58
C GLY A 919 -5.52 -15.09 14.89
N GLN A 920 -5.55 -15.40 16.19
CA GLN A 920 -5.57 -16.79 16.67
C GLN A 920 -6.93 -17.45 16.44
N GLY A 921 -8.02 -16.69 16.54
CA GLY A 921 -9.38 -17.15 16.27
C GLY A 921 -9.53 -17.62 14.84
N GLN A 922 -9.17 -16.80 13.84
CA GLN A 922 -9.17 -17.20 12.43
C GLN A 922 -8.31 -18.45 12.17
N SER A 923 -7.12 -18.53 12.77
CA SER A 923 -6.26 -19.73 12.66
C SER A 923 -6.89 -20.98 13.26
N THR A 924 -7.76 -20.84 14.26
CA THR A 924 -8.35 -21.96 14.99
C THR A 924 -9.68 -22.42 14.39
N TYR A 925 -10.49 -21.48 13.89
CA TYR A 925 -11.87 -21.71 13.50
C TYR A 925 -12.15 -21.47 12.00
N GLY A 926 -11.24 -20.82 11.26
CA GLY A 926 -11.38 -20.59 9.82
C GLY A 926 -11.57 -21.89 9.05
N GLY A 927 -12.69 -21.99 8.32
CA GLY A 927 -13.13 -23.15 7.55
C GLY A 927 -13.43 -24.43 8.37
N LYS A 928 -13.36 -24.39 9.71
CA LYS A 928 -13.39 -25.59 10.56
C LYS A 928 -14.67 -26.43 10.43
N PHE A 929 -15.80 -25.80 10.16
CA PHE A 929 -17.13 -26.41 10.15
C PHE A 929 -17.65 -26.73 8.74
N LEU A 930 -16.87 -26.43 7.70
CA LEU A 930 -17.29 -26.57 6.31
C LEU A 930 -17.65 -28.00 5.91
N ASP A 931 -16.86 -28.99 6.35
CA ASP A 931 -17.15 -30.41 6.07
C ASP A 931 -18.47 -30.87 6.71
N GLU A 932 -18.73 -30.42 7.95
CA GLU A 932 -19.98 -30.72 8.67
C GLU A 932 -21.17 -30.08 7.97
N LEU A 933 -21.05 -28.79 7.62
CA LEU A 933 -22.09 -28.05 6.93
C LEU A 933 -22.39 -28.65 5.56
N LYS A 934 -21.36 -29.05 4.81
CA LYS A 934 -21.53 -29.72 3.50
C LYS A 934 -22.25 -31.05 3.62
N GLN A 935 -22.01 -31.79 4.70
CA GLN A 935 -22.71 -33.05 4.96
C GLN A 935 -24.18 -32.84 5.33
N LYS A 936 -24.47 -31.84 6.16
CA LYS A 936 -25.84 -31.54 6.63
C LYS A 936 -26.68 -30.81 5.58
N TYR A 937 -26.08 -29.87 4.88
CA TYR A 937 -26.72 -28.89 4.00
C TYR A 937 -25.97 -28.78 2.66
N PRO A 938 -25.97 -29.86 1.85
CA PRO A 938 -25.18 -29.92 0.61
C PRO A 938 -25.57 -28.85 -0.42
N ASP A 939 -26.80 -28.33 -0.36
CA ASP A 939 -27.30 -27.32 -1.29
C ASP A 939 -26.59 -25.97 -1.12
N LEU A 940 -26.05 -25.66 0.07
CA LEU A 940 -25.21 -24.47 0.31
C LEU A 940 -23.94 -24.45 -0.56
N PHE A 941 -23.39 -25.63 -0.90
CA PHE A 941 -22.14 -25.78 -1.64
C PHE A 941 -22.33 -26.29 -3.07
N THR A 942 -23.58 -26.36 -3.54
CA THR A 942 -23.91 -26.73 -4.92
C THR A 942 -24.79 -25.69 -5.61
N THR A 943 -25.50 -24.85 -4.86
CA THR A 943 -26.19 -23.67 -5.38
C THR A 943 -25.17 -22.64 -5.85
N LYS A 944 -25.30 -22.21 -7.11
CA LYS A 944 -24.40 -21.24 -7.71
C LYS A 944 -24.76 -19.83 -7.26
N ALA A 945 -23.74 -19.07 -6.90
CA ALA A 945 -23.83 -17.65 -6.59
C ALA A 945 -24.27 -16.87 -7.85
N GLY A 946 -25.12 -15.86 -7.67
CA GLY A 946 -25.70 -15.08 -8.76
C GLY A 946 -24.69 -14.18 -9.46
N SER A 947 -23.71 -13.64 -8.73
CA SER A 947 -22.68 -12.74 -9.23
C SER A 947 -21.63 -13.47 -10.08
N THR A 948 -21.26 -14.69 -9.69
CA THR A 948 -20.15 -15.45 -10.31
C THR A 948 -20.57 -16.66 -11.13
N GLY A 949 -21.76 -17.22 -10.88
CA GLY A 949 -22.18 -18.50 -11.46
C GLY A 949 -21.40 -19.72 -10.94
N VAL A 950 -20.67 -19.56 -9.83
CA VAL A 950 -19.89 -20.59 -9.13
C VAL A 950 -20.49 -20.81 -7.74
N ALA A 951 -20.51 -22.05 -7.24
CA ALA A 951 -21.00 -22.34 -5.89
C ALA A 951 -19.88 -22.14 -4.85
N PRO A 952 -20.20 -21.82 -3.58
CA PRO A 952 -19.21 -21.70 -2.51
C PRO A 952 -18.25 -22.90 -2.44
N ASP A 953 -16.96 -22.63 -2.33
CA ASP A 953 -15.90 -23.64 -2.33
C ASP A 953 -15.48 -23.99 -0.90
N SER A 954 -16.03 -25.10 -0.41
CA SER A 954 -15.69 -25.68 0.91
C SER A 954 -14.34 -26.41 0.95
N SER A 955 -13.64 -26.59 -0.18
CA SER A 955 -12.41 -27.40 -0.21
C SER A 955 -11.15 -26.66 0.25
N THR A 956 -11.22 -25.34 0.34
CA THR A 956 -10.12 -24.47 0.79
C THR A 956 -10.53 -23.77 2.08
N HIS A 957 -9.69 -23.81 3.11
CA HIS A 957 -9.96 -23.16 4.39
C HIS A 957 -9.11 -21.91 4.54
N ILE A 958 -9.73 -20.80 4.95
CA ILE A 958 -9.02 -19.55 5.22
C ILE A 958 -8.61 -19.55 6.70
N THR A 959 -7.49 -20.18 7.04
CA THR A 959 -6.92 -20.09 8.41
C THR A 959 -6.05 -18.85 8.61
N GLN A 960 -5.73 -18.16 7.52
CA GLN A 960 -4.99 -16.90 7.49
C GLN A 960 -5.43 -16.12 6.25
N TRP A 961 -5.69 -14.83 6.42
CA TRP A 961 -6.00 -13.91 5.32
C TRP A 961 -4.75 -13.55 4.51
N SER A 962 -4.96 -13.14 3.27
CA SER A 962 -3.93 -12.72 2.32
C SER A 962 -4.61 -12.04 1.13
N ALA A 963 -3.86 -11.25 0.36
CA ALA A 963 -4.39 -10.35 -0.66
C ALA A 963 -5.24 -11.03 -1.76
N LYS A 964 -5.04 -12.32 -2.03
CA LYS A 964 -5.86 -13.09 -3.00
C LYS A 964 -7.33 -13.26 -2.60
N TYR A 965 -7.68 -12.95 -1.35
CA TYR A 965 -9.05 -12.96 -0.84
C TYR A 965 -9.58 -11.54 -0.58
N GLU A 966 -8.89 -10.53 -1.08
CA GLU A 966 -9.18 -9.11 -0.87
C GLU A 966 -9.32 -8.41 -2.23
N ASN A 967 -10.24 -7.46 -2.32
CA ASN A 967 -10.44 -6.61 -3.49
C ASN A 967 -9.42 -5.47 -3.56
N GLY A 968 -9.06 -4.92 -2.41
CA GLY A 968 -8.21 -3.74 -2.29
C GLY A 968 -8.10 -3.27 -0.85
N THR A 969 -7.56 -2.07 -0.67
CA THR A 969 -7.42 -1.44 0.64
C THR A 969 -7.58 0.07 0.57
N SER A 970 -8.06 0.69 1.64
CA SER A 970 -7.81 2.12 1.87
C SER A 970 -6.31 2.39 1.90
N THR A 971 -5.89 3.62 1.61
CA THR A 971 -4.47 4.00 1.67
C THR A 971 -3.85 3.64 3.04
N GLN A 972 -2.69 2.99 3.03
CA GLN A 972 -2.05 2.46 4.25
C GLN A 972 -0.85 3.31 4.72
N ASN A 973 -0.59 4.45 4.05
CA ASN A 973 0.51 5.36 4.38
C ASN A 973 1.91 4.70 4.35
N ILE A 974 2.09 3.78 3.40
CA ILE A 974 3.36 3.07 3.17
C ILE A 974 4.18 3.83 2.13
N GLY A 975 3.58 4.20 1.01
CA GLY A 975 4.21 4.89 -0.10
C GLY A 975 4.61 3.97 -1.25
N ILE A 976 4.15 4.32 -2.45
CA ILE A 976 4.31 3.53 -3.67
C ILE A 976 5.77 3.46 -4.14
N GLY A 977 6.60 4.45 -3.80
CA GLY A 977 8.00 4.51 -4.20
C GLY A 977 8.95 3.69 -3.33
N ARG A 978 8.45 2.92 -2.35
CA ARG A 978 9.29 2.09 -1.47
C ARG A 978 9.86 0.87 -2.16
N VAL A 979 9.18 0.30 -3.15
CA VAL A 979 9.67 -0.89 -3.87
C VAL A 979 10.79 -0.48 -4.82
N MET A 980 11.90 -1.22 -4.82
CA MET A 980 13.04 -0.92 -5.68
C MET A 980 12.69 -1.17 -7.15
N LYS A 981 12.69 -0.09 -7.94
CA LYS A 981 12.36 -0.06 -9.36
C LYS A 981 13.48 0.66 -10.12
N GLU A 982 14.03 -0.02 -11.10
CA GLU A 982 15.06 0.45 -12.01
C GLU A 982 14.51 1.46 -13.02
N LYS A 983 15.40 2.21 -13.67
CA LYS A 983 15.02 3.27 -14.63
C LYS A 983 14.30 2.75 -15.88
N ASP A 984 14.48 1.47 -16.20
CA ASP A 984 13.76 0.80 -17.29
C ASP A 984 12.37 0.29 -16.88
N GLY A 985 11.98 0.54 -15.62
CA GLY A 985 10.71 0.12 -15.02
C GLY A 985 10.75 -1.26 -14.37
N SER A 986 11.89 -1.96 -14.40
CA SER A 986 11.99 -3.29 -13.80
C SER A 986 12.16 -3.27 -12.30
N TYR A 987 11.57 -4.24 -11.60
CA TYR A 987 11.69 -4.35 -10.14
C TYR A 987 12.88 -5.23 -9.75
N ASP A 988 13.54 -4.87 -8.66
CA ASP A 988 14.59 -5.69 -8.05
C ASP A 988 13.99 -6.77 -7.15
N TYR A 989 14.52 -7.99 -7.29
CA TYR A 989 13.96 -9.21 -6.75
C TYR A 989 15.05 -10.21 -6.34
N VAL A 990 14.86 -10.91 -5.24
CA VAL A 990 15.74 -11.96 -4.74
C VAL A 990 14.96 -13.27 -4.61
N GLU A 991 15.55 -14.38 -5.06
CA GLU A 991 14.97 -15.71 -4.88
C GLU A 991 14.78 -16.02 -3.38
N SER A 992 13.54 -16.35 -3.00
CA SER A 992 13.13 -16.63 -1.61
C SER A 992 12.60 -18.05 -1.49
N GLY A 993 12.65 -18.62 -0.28
CA GLY A 993 12.16 -19.99 -0.01
C GLY A 993 10.66 -20.19 -0.28
N ASN A 994 9.92 -19.10 -0.44
CA ASN A 994 8.48 -19.09 -0.72
C ASN A 994 8.16 -18.94 -2.22
N ASN A 995 9.14 -18.73 -3.11
CA ASN A 995 8.92 -18.62 -4.57
C ASN A 995 10.21 -18.92 -5.39
N HIS A 996 10.40 -20.18 -5.80
CA HIS A 996 11.57 -20.68 -6.54
C HIS A 996 11.50 -20.56 -8.08
N LEU A 997 10.55 -19.80 -8.62
CA LEU A 997 10.24 -19.85 -10.05
C LEU A 997 11.15 -18.97 -10.93
N LEU A 998 11.96 -18.06 -10.37
CA LEU A 998 12.67 -17.01 -11.12
C LEU A 998 14.02 -16.60 -10.50
N HIS A 999 14.88 -15.95 -11.30
CA HIS A 999 16.27 -15.63 -10.94
C HIS A 999 16.41 -14.24 -10.29
N THR A 1000 17.24 -14.16 -9.25
CA THR A 1000 17.63 -12.91 -8.57
C THR A 1000 18.05 -11.80 -9.55
N GLN A 1001 17.40 -10.65 -9.44
CA GLN A 1001 17.73 -9.38 -10.08
C GLN A 1001 18.02 -8.35 -8.98
N LEU A 1002 19.26 -7.89 -8.91
CA LEU A 1002 19.69 -6.90 -7.94
C LEU A 1002 19.99 -5.58 -8.62
N PRO A 1003 19.96 -4.47 -7.85
CA PRO A 1003 20.43 -3.18 -8.30
C PRO A 1003 21.75 -3.32 -9.05
N SER A 1004 21.86 -2.61 -10.17
CA SER A 1004 23.04 -2.71 -11.04
C SER A 1004 24.38 -2.45 -10.32
N GLU A 1005 24.32 -1.66 -9.25
CA GLU A 1005 25.38 -1.30 -8.31
C GLU A 1005 25.91 -2.52 -7.54
N PHE A 1006 25.09 -3.54 -7.31
CA PHE A 1006 25.49 -4.79 -6.65
C PHE A 1006 25.91 -5.89 -7.63
N THR A 1007 25.58 -5.78 -8.93
CA THR A 1007 25.81 -6.85 -9.92
C THR A 1007 26.92 -6.55 -10.93
N SER A 1008 27.43 -5.33 -10.98
CA SER A 1008 28.44 -4.95 -11.97
C SER A 1008 29.60 -4.15 -11.37
N GLU A 1009 30.73 -4.84 -11.12
CA GLU A 1009 32.04 -4.19 -10.91
C GLU A 1009 32.32 -3.14 -12.01
N GLU A 1010 31.85 -3.41 -13.24
CA GLU A 1010 31.96 -2.57 -14.42
C GLU A 1010 31.28 -1.20 -14.29
N LYS A 1011 30.06 -1.12 -13.73
CA LYS A 1011 29.29 0.15 -13.67
C LYS A 1011 29.80 1.08 -12.57
N TRP A 1012 30.23 0.50 -11.45
CA TRP A 1012 30.93 1.22 -10.38
C TRP A 1012 32.25 1.84 -10.86
N LEU A 1013 33.03 1.09 -11.66
CA LEU A 1013 34.30 1.55 -12.23
C LEU A 1013 34.09 2.51 -13.42
N SER A 1014 33.04 2.32 -14.23
CA SER A 1014 32.75 3.20 -15.37
C SER A 1014 32.22 4.57 -14.97
N ASN A 1015 31.49 4.68 -13.85
CA ASN A 1015 31.05 5.96 -13.29
C ASN A 1015 32.22 6.88 -12.87
N ASN A 1016 33.43 6.31 -12.78
CA ASN A 1016 34.68 7.01 -12.52
C ASN A 1016 35.68 6.88 -13.68
N SER A 1017 35.21 6.60 -14.90
CA SER A 1017 36.07 6.48 -16.07
C SER A 1017 36.86 7.77 -16.25
N GLN A 1018 38.18 7.72 -16.06
CA GLN A 1018 39.07 8.71 -16.64
C GLN A 1018 39.04 8.52 -18.15
N SER A 1019 38.13 9.22 -18.83
CA SER A 1019 38.05 9.21 -20.30
C SER A 1019 39.26 9.91 -20.93
N THR A 1020 39.95 10.79 -20.19
CA THR A 1020 41.14 11.52 -20.62
C THR A 1020 42.18 11.56 -19.49
N GLY A 1021 43.45 11.24 -19.77
CA GLY A 1021 44.51 11.25 -18.75
C GLY A 1021 45.80 10.52 -19.13
N TRP A 1022 46.83 10.68 -18.29
CA TRP A 1022 48.13 9.99 -18.43
C TRP A 1022 48.09 8.59 -17.84
N ILE A 1023 48.64 7.61 -18.56
CA ILE A 1023 48.71 6.21 -18.12
C ILE A 1023 50.17 5.80 -18.06
N HIS A 1024 50.62 5.36 -16.90
CA HIS A 1024 52.01 4.96 -16.67
C HIS A 1024 52.08 3.51 -16.17
N VAL A 1025 52.69 2.63 -16.96
CA VAL A 1025 52.83 1.21 -16.62
C VAL A 1025 54.21 0.72 -17.02
N LYS A 1026 54.98 0.20 -16.05
CA LYS A 1026 56.31 -0.40 -16.26
C LYS A 1026 57.26 0.44 -17.13
N GLY A 1027 57.32 1.75 -16.87
CA GLY A 1027 58.21 2.69 -17.56
C GLY A 1027 57.73 3.16 -18.93
N GLN A 1028 56.54 2.75 -19.38
CA GLN A 1028 55.89 3.26 -20.59
C GLN A 1028 54.79 4.23 -20.20
N THR A 1029 54.69 5.33 -20.96
CA THR A 1029 53.71 6.40 -20.75
C THR A 1029 52.82 6.48 -21.97
N TYR A 1030 51.50 6.47 -21.76
CA TYR A 1030 50.47 6.69 -22.78
C TYR A 1030 49.61 7.88 -22.37
N TYR A 1031 48.86 8.43 -23.31
CA TYR A 1031 47.81 9.40 -23.02
C TYR A 1031 46.50 8.95 -23.64
N TYR A 1032 45.44 9.02 -22.85
CA TYR A 1032 44.07 8.75 -23.29
C TYR A 1032 43.36 10.08 -23.52
N ASP A 1033 42.60 10.15 -24.61
CA ASP A 1033 41.64 11.22 -24.83
C ASP A 1033 40.29 10.62 -25.28
N LYS A 1034 39.24 10.94 -24.54
CA LYS A 1034 37.86 10.48 -24.76
C LYS A 1034 37.75 8.97 -25.02
N GLY A 1035 38.44 8.16 -24.23
CA GLY A 1035 38.39 6.70 -24.31
C GLY A 1035 39.24 6.08 -25.41
N THR A 1036 40.13 6.85 -26.05
CA THR A 1036 41.05 6.35 -27.08
C THR A 1036 42.50 6.67 -26.77
N VAL A 1037 43.41 5.77 -27.15
CA VAL A 1037 44.85 6.03 -27.02
C VAL A 1037 45.28 7.08 -28.04
N VAL A 1038 45.97 8.12 -27.57
CA VAL A 1038 46.53 9.17 -28.42
C VAL A 1038 47.78 8.66 -29.13
N LEU A 1039 47.87 8.99 -30.42
CA LEU A 1039 48.98 8.63 -31.31
C LEU A 1039 49.46 9.89 -32.04
N GLY A 1040 50.76 9.98 -32.31
CA GLY A 1040 51.35 11.11 -33.03
C GLY A 1040 51.53 12.37 -32.17
N GLU A 1041 51.74 13.51 -32.85
CA GLU A 1041 51.97 14.81 -32.21
C GLU A 1041 50.65 15.37 -31.65
N GLN A 1042 50.60 15.64 -30.35
CA GLN A 1042 49.39 16.14 -29.67
C GLN A 1042 49.73 17.31 -28.73
N LYS A 1043 48.87 18.33 -28.70
CA LYS A 1043 48.97 19.43 -27.74
C LYS A 1043 48.06 19.15 -26.54
N ILE A 1044 48.64 19.07 -25.35
CA ILE A 1044 47.97 18.74 -24.09
C ILE A 1044 48.36 19.79 -23.05
N ASN A 1045 47.38 20.45 -22.42
CA ASN A 1045 47.59 21.50 -21.41
C ASN A 1045 48.65 22.54 -21.80
N GLY A 1046 48.63 22.99 -23.05
CA GLY A 1046 49.55 24.02 -23.57
C GLY A 1046 50.90 23.52 -24.08
N HIS A 1047 51.28 22.27 -23.79
CA HIS A 1047 52.55 21.67 -24.21
C HIS A 1047 52.35 20.66 -25.35
N TRP A 1048 53.33 20.55 -26.25
CA TRP A 1048 53.33 19.54 -27.29
C TRP A 1048 54.04 18.28 -26.82
N TYR A 1049 53.46 17.14 -27.16
CA TYR A 1049 53.96 15.79 -26.89
C TYR A 1049 53.97 14.99 -28.19
N MET A 1050 54.76 13.92 -28.25
CA MET A 1050 54.72 12.94 -29.33
C MET A 1050 54.44 11.57 -28.74
N PHE A 1051 53.54 10.83 -29.38
CA PHE A 1051 53.25 9.43 -29.09
C PHE A 1051 53.58 8.58 -30.31
N ASP A 1052 54.32 7.49 -30.12
CA ASP A 1052 54.71 6.62 -31.23
C ASP A 1052 53.48 6.07 -31.95
N SER A 1053 53.50 6.15 -33.27
CA SER A 1053 52.34 5.82 -34.11
C SER A 1053 51.99 4.33 -34.15
N GLN A 1054 52.89 3.44 -33.71
CA GLN A 1054 52.71 1.99 -33.72
C GLN A 1054 52.44 1.41 -32.34
N THR A 1055 52.96 2.03 -31.29
CA THR A 1055 52.92 1.51 -29.92
C THR A 1055 52.15 2.41 -28.98
N GLY A 1056 51.93 3.69 -29.33
CA GLY A 1056 51.26 4.70 -28.50
C GLY A 1056 52.08 5.20 -27.31
N VAL A 1057 53.33 4.76 -27.18
CA VAL A 1057 54.22 5.18 -26.09
C VAL A 1057 54.71 6.61 -26.36
N MET A 1058 54.72 7.44 -25.32
CA MET A 1058 55.22 8.82 -25.39
C MET A 1058 56.73 8.84 -25.67
N ASP A 1059 57.12 9.61 -26.69
CA ASP A 1059 58.53 9.83 -27.03
C ASP A 1059 59.18 10.84 -26.07
N THR A 1060 60.47 10.62 -25.80
CA THR A 1060 61.36 11.57 -25.11
C THR A 1060 62.66 11.71 -25.89
N GLY A 1061 63.37 12.82 -25.68
CA GLY A 1061 64.61 13.12 -26.37
C GLY A 1061 64.42 13.63 -27.81
N PHE A 1062 65.48 13.51 -28.63
CA PHE A 1062 65.48 13.96 -30.02
C PHE A 1062 64.53 13.13 -30.88
N THR A 1063 63.54 13.79 -31.47
CA THR A 1063 62.50 13.13 -32.27
C THR A 1063 62.41 13.77 -33.65
N ASN A 1064 62.41 12.95 -34.70
CA ASN A 1064 62.26 13.41 -36.08
C ASN A 1064 60.80 13.28 -36.54
N ILE A 1065 60.13 14.43 -36.69
CA ILE A 1065 58.75 14.50 -37.16
C ILE A 1065 58.78 14.56 -38.70
N SER A 1066 58.79 13.38 -39.31
CA SER A 1066 59.01 13.23 -40.75
C SER A 1066 57.99 13.96 -41.63
N LYS A 1067 56.71 14.03 -41.21
CA LYS A 1067 55.66 14.78 -41.92
C LYS A 1067 55.93 16.29 -41.94
N ALA A 1068 56.44 16.84 -40.85
CA ALA A 1068 56.76 18.25 -40.70
C ALA A 1068 58.21 18.59 -41.08
N LYS A 1069 59.01 17.58 -41.48
CA LYS A 1069 60.43 17.68 -41.83
C LYS A 1069 61.26 18.43 -40.77
N LYS A 1070 60.94 18.25 -39.49
CA LYS A 1070 61.62 18.91 -38.36
C LYS A 1070 62.14 17.89 -37.35
N THR A 1071 63.31 18.17 -36.77
CA THR A 1071 63.78 17.49 -35.56
C THR A 1071 63.46 18.37 -34.37
N VAL A 1072 62.82 17.81 -33.36
CA VAL A 1072 62.47 18.49 -32.10
C VAL A 1072 63.11 17.74 -30.93
N TYR A 1073 62.98 18.26 -29.71
CA TYR A 1073 63.38 17.55 -28.51
C TYR A 1073 62.27 17.59 -27.49
N TYR A 1074 61.89 16.42 -26.98
CA TYR A 1074 60.95 16.27 -25.87
C TYR A 1074 61.74 16.02 -24.58
N ASP A 1075 61.42 16.70 -23.49
CA ASP A 1075 62.10 16.49 -22.20
C ASP A 1075 61.70 15.16 -21.55
N ILE A 1076 62.15 14.92 -20.31
CA ILE A 1076 61.85 13.68 -19.58
C ILE A 1076 60.36 13.54 -19.24
N ASP A 1077 59.64 14.66 -19.16
CA ASP A 1077 58.18 14.70 -18.99
C ASP A 1077 57.46 14.61 -20.35
N GLY A 1078 58.20 14.49 -21.46
CA GLY A 1078 57.69 14.43 -22.82
C GLY A 1078 57.27 15.77 -23.43
N LYS A 1079 57.59 16.91 -22.79
CA LYS A 1079 57.22 18.24 -23.29
C LYS A 1079 58.23 18.73 -24.33
N MET A 1080 57.75 19.23 -25.46
CA MET A 1080 58.62 19.78 -26.50
C MET A 1080 59.35 21.03 -26.00
N LEU A 1081 60.67 21.06 -26.17
CA LEU A 1081 61.53 22.17 -25.77
C LEU A 1081 61.61 23.26 -26.86
N TYR A 1082 61.84 24.49 -26.39
CA TYR A 1082 61.95 25.71 -27.21
C TYR A 1082 63.14 26.56 -26.77
N GLY A 1083 63.65 27.42 -27.65
CA GLY A 1083 64.74 28.34 -27.36
C GLY A 1083 66.10 27.66 -27.19
N GLU A 1084 67.03 28.34 -26.51
CA GLU A 1084 68.36 27.79 -26.21
C GLU A 1084 68.26 26.72 -25.11
N GLN A 1085 68.75 25.51 -25.38
CA GLN A 1085 68.69 24.37 -24.48
C GLN A 1085 70.04 23.66 -24.40
N LYS A 1086 70.47 23.30 -23.18
CA LYS A 1086 71.70 22.54 -22.96
C LYS A 1086 71.36 21.07 -22.72
N ILE A 1087 71.70 20.21 -23.67
CA ILE A 1087 71.34 18.79 -23.68
C ILE A 1087 72.61 17.97 -23.86
N ASN A 1088 72.85 17.02 -22.95
CA ASN A 1088 74.04 16.13 -22.96
C ASN A 1088 75.35 16.89 -23.21
N GLY A 1089 75.54 18.03 -22.54
CA GLY A 1089 76.76 18.84 -22.62
C GLY A 1089 76.87 19.80 -23.82
N HIS A 1090 75.96 19.73 -24.79
CA HIS A 1090 75.95 20.60 -25.97
C HIS A 1090 74.78 21.58 -25.93
N TRP A 1091 74.99 22.79 -26.46
CA TRP A 1091 73.93 23.76 -26.64
C TRP A 1091 73.23 23.57 -27.98
N TYR A 1092 71.91 23.61 -27.95
CA TYR A 1092 71.00 23.53 -29.10
C TYR A 1092 70.08 24.75 -29.07
N TYR A 1093 69.54 25.12 -30.23
CA TYR A 1093 68.42 26.05 -30.28
C TYR A 1093 67.24 25.41 -30.99
N PHE A 1094 66.08 25.45 -30.35
CA PHE A 1094 64.80 25.04 -30.93
C PHE A 1094 63.97 26.29 -31.23
N ASP A 1095 63.41 26.36 -32.43
CA ASP A 1095 62.61 27.50 -32.87
C ASP A 1095 61.44 27.77 -31.91
N GLN A 1096 61.29 29.01 -31.44
CA GLN A 1096 60.36 29.37 -30.37
C GLN A 1096 58.87 29.16 -30.72
N ILE A 1097 58.54 28.98 -32.00
CA ILE A 1097 57.17 28.74 -32.46
C ILE A 1097 57.00 27.27 -32.82
N THR A 1098 57.90 26.73 -33.64
CA THR A 1098 57.73 25.40 -34.27
C THR A 1098 58.41 24.26 -33.52
N GLY A 1099 59.32 24.56 -32.59
CA GLY A 1099 60.17 23.60 -31.89
C GLY A 1099 61.30 23.02 -32.74
N SER A 1100 61.45 23.47 -33.99
CA SER A 1100 62.43 22.91 -34.93
C SER A 1100 63.87 23.20 -34.50
N ARG A 1101 64.71 22.17 -34.40
CA ARG A 1101 66.15 22.28 -34.11
C ARG A 1101 66.86 23.07 -35.20
N ALA A 1102 67.54 24.14 -34.80
CA ALA A 1102 68.33 24.95 -35.73
C ALA A 1102 69.61 24.24 -36.17
N THR A 1103 69.97 24.46 -37.43
CA THR A 1103 71.28 24.14 -38.02
C THR A 1103 71.74 25.34 -38.84
N GLY A 1104 73.05 25.55 -38.96
CA GLY A 1104 73.61 26.72 -39.64
C GLY A 1104 73.72 27.95 -38.73
N PHE A 1105 73.95 29.11 -39.35
CA PHE A 1105 74.00 30.40 -38.64
C PHE A 1105 72.62 30.77 -38.10
N LYS A 1106 72.55 31.15 -36.83
CA LYS A 1106 71.33 31.65 -36.18
C LYS A 1106 71.62 32.94 -35.45
N LYS A 1107 70.86 33.99 -35.79
CA LYS A 1107 70.84 35.24 -35.03
C LYS A 1107 69.90 35.06 -33.83
N LEU A 1108 70.46 35.20 -32.65
CA LEU A 1108 69.79 35.19 -31.35
C LEU A 1108 69.83 36.61 -30.78
N SER A 1109 69.10 36.86 -29.69
CA SER A 1109 69.14 38.16 -29.02
C SER A 1109 70.57 38.47 -28.57
N GLY A 1110 71.19 39.50 -29.17
CA GLY A 1110 72.55 39.95 -28.84
C GLY A 1110 73.72 39.11 -29.38
N LYS A 1111 73.48 37.99 -30.10
CA LYS A 1111 74.58 37.16 -30.66
C LYS A 1111 74.19 36.42 -31.92
N THR A 1112 75.13 36.25 -32.85
CA THR A 1112 75.01 35.30 -33.96
C THR A 1112 75.82 34.06 -33.61
N VAL A 1113 75.23 32.88 -33.65
CA VAL A 1113 75.90 31.60 -33.34
C VAL A 1113 75.80 30.66 -34.54
N TYR A 1114 76.51 29.55 -34.52
CA TYR A 1114 76.40 28.51 -35.55
C TYR A 1114 76.14 27.14 -34.93
N TYR A 1115 75.12 26.44 -35.44
CA TYR A 1115 74.77 25.09 -35.06
C TYR A 1115 75.19 24.11 -36.16
N ASN A 1116 75.93 23.05 -35.83
CA ASN A 1116 76.38 22.06 -36.81
C ASN A 1116 75.22 21.21 -37.38
N ALA A 1117 75.51 20.24 -38.26
CA ALA A 1117 74.47 19.37 -38.85
C ALA A 1117 73.68 18.56 -37.79
N ASN A 1118 74.29 18.27 -36.64
CA ASN A 1118 73.64 17.64 -35.49
C ASN A 1118 72.91 18.65 -34.60
N GLY A 1119 72.90 19.94 -34.96
CA GLY A 1119 72.26 21.03 -34.22
C GLY A 1119 73.02 21.50 -32.99
N GLN A 1120 74.29 21.11 -32.83
CA GLN A 1120 75.13 21.49 -31.68
C GLN A 1120 75.85 22.82 -31.96
N MET A 1121 75.82 23.74 -30.99
CA MET A 1121 76.49 25.04 -31.12
C MET A 1121 78.00 24.83 -31.21
N LEU A 1122 78.64 25.49 -32.18
CA LEU A 1122 80.09 25.45 -32.35
C LEU A 1122 80.78 26.58 -31.58
N TYR A 1123 82.02 26.31 -31.20
CA TYR A 1123 82.87 27.21 -30.42
C TYR A 1123 84.27 27.30 -31.04
N GLY A 1124 84.99 28.40 -30.81
CA GLY A 1124 86.36 28.58 -31.30
C GLY A 1124 86.44 28.75 -32.82
N ARG A 1125 87.64 28.52 -33.37
CA ARG A 1125 87.90 28.64 -34.81
C ARG A 1125 87.30 27.45 -35.55
N GLN A 1126 86.42 27.71 -36.52
CA GLN A 1126 85.69 26.71 -37.30
C GLN A 1126 85.77 27.00 -38.79
N VAL A 1127 85.74 25.97 -39.63
CA VAL A 1127 85.66 26.10 -41.09
C VAL A 1127 84.26 25.67 -41.53
N ILE A 1128 83.50 26.59 -42.11
CA ILE A 1128 82.10 26.37 -42.52
C ILE A 1128 81.98 26.80 -43.98
N ASN A 1129 81.56 25.89 -44.86
CA ASN A 1129 81.41 26.13 -46.31
C ASN A 1129 82.62 26.81 -46.96
N GLY A 1130 83.85 26.42 -46.56
CA GLY A 1130 85.09 26.96 -47.10
C GLY A 1130 85.59 28.27 -46.46
N HIS A 1131 84.83 28.88 -45.56
CA HIS A 1131 85.20 30.11 -44.84
C HIS A 1131 85.58 29.83 -43.37
N VAL A 1132 86.56 30.57 -42.85
CA VAL A 1132 86.99 30.49 -41.45
C VAL A 1132 86.17 31.48 -40.61
N TYR A 1133 85.49 30.97 -39.58
CA TYR A 1133 84.74 31.76 -38.61
C TYR A 1133 85.31 31.53 -37.20
N ASN A 1134 85.38 32.58 -36.38
CA ASN A 1134 85.78 32.47 -34.98
C ASN A 1134 84.58 32.69 -34.08
N PHE A 1135 84.17 31.67 -33.34
CA PHE A 1135 83.13 31.79 -32.31
C PHE A 1135 83.77 31.89 -30.92
N ASP A 1136 83.17 32.68 -30.04
CA ASP A 1136 83.59 32.81 -28.66
C ASP A 1136 83.59 31.45 -27.94
N ARG A 1137 84.68 31.15 -27.21
CA ARG A 1137 84.88 29.82 -26.60
C ARG A 1137 83.94 29.52 -25.43
N VAL A 1138 83.21 30.51 -24.92
CA VAL A 1138 82.28 30.35 -23.79
C VAL A 1138 80.84 30.53 -24.27
N THR A 1139 80.57 31.59 -25.01
CA THR A 1139 79.21 32.01 -25.38
C THR A 1139 78.76 31.53 -26.76
N GLY A 1140 79.68 31.07 -27.61
CA GLY A 1140 79.40 30.63 -28.99
C GLY A 1140 79.11 31.76 -29.97
N ALA A 1141 79.21 33.03 -29.55
CA ALA A 1141 78.95 34.19 -30.40
C ALA A 1141 80.03 34.37 -31.47
N LEU A 1142 79.63 34.62 -32.73
CA LEU A 1142 80.51 34.94 -33.85
C LEU A 1142 81.24 36.26 -33.57
N LYS A 1143 82.57 36.25 -33.71
CA LYS A 1143 83.46 37.40 -33.54
C LYS A 1143 83.90 37.99 -34.87
#